data_AF-A0A1B1AUV1-F1
#
_entry.id   AF-A0A1B1AUV1-F1
#
_cell.length_a   1.000
_cell.length_b   1.000
_cell.length_c   1.000
_cell.angle_alpha   90.00
_cell.angle_beta   90.00
_cell.angle_gamma   90.00
#
_symmetry.space_group_name_H-M   'P 1'
#
loop_
_entity.id
_entity.type
_entity.pdbx_description
1 polymer ?
#
loop_
_entity_poly.entity_id
_entity_poly.type
_entity_poly.pdbx_seq_one_letter_code
_entity_poly.pdbx_strand_id
1 'polypeptide(L)'
;MPQDFGAVIHLDLRAGAAELDSASALRSRVARQLGRAGLPEPDDPLFLVVDTPAGLTDHQLQYELLTGFRAVGEVRLLVLLVGSAPGSYAGEDEAFQPDRRLVRPAVLRASNTALLWAGDLRSARTALEHPAADDPDALAVLVGVLSVPDLYLKVLRTIGSLPEAVAAPGVRLLEQDLPPEVRDRAWRDALTRFAGEDTELAQDVLLTASSGADLPEPLRALVAVRGGRDQRHREPGGVADDAYRACADALTHAEDALAGLRALPGLVRPSRRVAFEADVDQAREALDEYRDLVATALRGGGGTTPSGAESAARLAALGLRVPSAEGMGERIGEGLKEFAGKLLGQGLSMRAVAQRFTGLAGRVEPVPGSALLPGLADYSADTVARQSGTEGTTAPSPPLAAPAAALAGLFGALWQGPYLVLALLVPLLFVGMAALGEARLRGSGRPGRWAVAPRVAAFAGAAAGAGLGQATGPSLWLGGFGLLAGLGGAGETARRLWRAAAGAWAPGRVTAVLRRALDGLDGLLAEAVQEHWAVEERLYCADAARSVAGMLRATAAAAEAEAVPEPERLTASGAFAEPGERTPAEDDWLAGPSALETDDAFAATDDGEADWASVYAWRDESSWDEPAERGEQREKGAGESQERNPAAPWEERTKGVPRWLERESGEGGPELVATLAADLTDAALEAMKHYWGAVERGQAGARAVRRTEERVHELLSTARRHLQLNGVLAPPPFAAARRVRATSANLLGTDPYRPAELVGADADRQAVVQLSSPEQGALLSRDPAAAVWIRFAPRAVRDEVEKAWRSSGSAQPEEVLWTSSGRYAGLVRLTPLRMGVVDTVRPRYGSGPDDRPDAYAESPSYDGTGSYPGAHPYDGTGSYARTGSYDAADPYDRPNSYDRTADRDDHADPYGPPDTDRRGDGDRW
;
A
#
# COMPACT_ATOMS: atom_id res chain seq x y z
N MET A 1 -14.54 -2.99 23.81
CA MET A 1 -14.03 -4.03 22.91
C MET A 1 -15.01 -5.19 22.90
N PRO A 2 -15.30 -5.82 21.75
CA PRO A 2 -15.68 -7.23 21.77
C PRO A 2 -14.50 -8.03 22.36
N GLN A 3 -14.77 -9.17 22.98
CA GLN A 3 -13.71 -10.15 23.26
C GLN A 3 -13.44 -10.89 21.95
N ASP A 4 -12.17 -11.01 21.56
CA ASP A 4 -11.77 -11.89 20.46
C ASP A 4 -11.87 -13.35 20.95
N PHE A 5 -13.07 -13.91 20.86
CA PHE A 5 -13.31 -15.32 21.19
C PHE A 5 -12.51 -16.21 20.24
N GLY A 6 -11.58 -16.98 20.80
CA GLY A 6 -10.63 -17.80 20.04
C GLY A 6 -11.30 -18.82 19.13
N ALA A 7 -10.53 -19.30 18.14
CA ALA A 7 -10.97 -20.33 17.22
C ALA A 7 -11.35 -21.62 17.96
N VAL A 8 -12.41 -22.29 17.51
CA VAL A 8 -12.85 -23.57 18.07
C VAL A 8 -11.86 -24.67 17.67
N ILE A 9 -11.32 -25.37 18.66
CA ILE A 9 -10.38 -26.47 18.52
C ILE A 9 -11.19 -27.76 18.31
N HIS A 10 -11.22 -28.24 17.08
CA HIS A 10 -11.90 -29.49 16.71
C HIS A 10 -11.01 -30.73 16.96
N LEU A 11 -11.52 -31.71 17.71
CA LEU A 11 -10.87 -33.00 17.96
C LEU A 11 -11.84 -34.15 17.69
N ASP A 12 -11.48 -35.09 16.81
CA ASP A 12 -12.26 -36.32 16.57
C ASP A 12 -11.64 -37.49 17.33
N LEU A 13 -12.33 -37.97 18.37
CA LEU A 13 -11.86 -39.09 19.20
C LEU A 13 -12.08 -40.44 18.51
N ARG A 14 -13.07 -40.54 17.60
CA ARG A 14 -13.50 -41.79 16.97
C ARG A 14 -12.39 -42.47 16.17
N ALA A 15 -11.47 -41.68 15.62
CA ALA A 15 -10.27 -42.15 14.92
C ALA A 15 -8.95 -41.72 15.62
N GLY A 16 -9.01 -40.89 16.66
CA GLY A 16 -7.85 -40.18 17.22
C GLY A 16 -7.63 -40.31 18.73
N ALA A 17 -8.51 -40.97 19.49
CA ALA A 17 -8.39 -41.02 20.95
C ALA A 17 -7.06 -41.62 21.47
N ALA A 18 -6.49 -42.59 20.74
CA ALA A 18 -5.20 -43.20 21.09
C ALA A 18 -4.01 -42.23 20.93
N GLU A 19 -4.09 -41.21 20.07
CA GLU A 19 -3.07 -40.15 19.96
C GLU A 19 -3.12 -39.14 21.13
N LEU A 20 -4.11 -39.26 22.02
CA LEU A 20 -4.44 -38.27 23.06
C LEU A 20 -4.36 -38.88 24.47
N ASP A 21 -3.49 -39.88 24.65
CA ASP A 21 -3.25 -40.61 25.90
C ASP A 21 -2.71 -39.74 27.06
N SER A 22 -2.16 -38.56 26.76
CA SER A 22 -1.33 -37.79 27.67
C SER A 22 -1.48 -36.27 27.50
N ALA A 23 -1.30 -35.53 28.61
CA ALA A 23 -1.36 -34.06 28.62
C ALA A 23 -0.23 -33.38 27.81
N SER A 24 0.79 -34.13 27.41
CA SER A 24 1.81 -33.77 26.41
C SER A 24 1.27 -33.94 25.00
N ALA A 25 0.78 -35.13 24.64
CA ALA A 25 0.28 -35.41 23.30
C ALA A 25 -0.92 -34.52 22.93
N LEU A 26 -1.84 -34.29 23.87
CA LEU A 26 -2.96 -33.35 23.71
C LEU A 26 -2.47 -31.92 23.41
N ARG A 27 -1.53 -31.37 24.20
CA ARG A 27 -0.98 -30.03 23.92
C ARG A 27 -0.18 -29.99 22.61
N SER A 28 0.56 -31.05 22.26
CA SER A 28 1.20 -31.17 20.95
C SER A 28 0.21 -31.32 19.79
N ARG A 29 -1.02 -31.81 20.01
CA ARG A 29 -2.09 -31.82 19.01
C ARG A 29 -2.73 -30.44 18.86
N VAL A 30 -3.05 -29.78 19.97
CA VAL A 30 -3.57 -28.40 20.01
C VAL A 30 -2.58 -27.43 19.37
N ALA A 31 -1.30 -27.44 19.78
CA ALA A 31 -0.26 -26.58 19.22
C ALA A 31 0.00 -26.85 17.72
N ARG A 32 -0.06 -28.10 17.25
CA ARG A 32 0.00 -28.41 15.81
C ARG A 32 -1.22 -27.87 15.04
N GLN A 33 -2.40 -27.91 15.64
CA GLN A 33 -3.64 -27.45 15.01
C GLN A 33 -3.72 -25.92 14.96
N LEU A 34 -3.43 -25.25 16.08
CA LEU A 34 -3.30 -23.79 16.15
C LEU A 34 -2.13 -23.27 15.31
N GLY A 35 -1.00 -23.99 15.27
CA GLY A 35 0.15 -23.68 14.42
C GLY A 35 -0.16 -23.80 12.92
N ARG A 36 -0.85 -24.86 12.48
CA ARG A 36 -1.39 -24.95 11.11
C ARG A 36 -2.40 -23.84 10.82
N ALA A 37 -3.20 -23.47 11.80
CA ALA A 37 -4.11 -22.33 11.74
C ALA A 37 -3.44 -20.98 12.05
N GLY A 38 -2.10 -20.91 12.14
CA GLY A 38 -1.31 -19.71 12.43
C GLY A 38 -1.84 -18.82 13.56
N LEU A 39 -2.33 -19.41 14.66
CA LEU A 39 -2.94 -18.74 15.80
C LEU A 39 -2.15 -19.01 17.10
N PRO A 40 -2.14 -18.07 18.06
CA PRO A 40 -1.65 -18.31 19.42
C PRO A 40 -2.59 -19.25 20.19
N GLU A 41 -2.13 -19.76 21.32
CA GLU A 41 -2.97 -20.48 22.29
C GLU A 41 -3.97 -19.49 22.94
N PRO A 42 -5.29 -19.72 22.86
CA PRO A 42 -6.29 -18.78 23.37
C PRO A 42 -6.45 -18.89 24.90
N ASP A 43 -6.72 -17.76 25.55
CA ASP A 43 -6.93 -17.71 27.01
C ASP A 43 -8.11 -18.60 27.46
N ASP A 44 -9.26 -18.48 26.79
CA ASP A 44 -10.46 -19.30 26.95
C ASP A 44 -10.56 -20.32 25.78
N PRO A 45 -10.02 -21.55 25.88
CA PRO A 45 -10.07 -22.51 24.77
C PRO A 45 -11.46 -23.15 24.63
N LEU A 46 -11.97 -23.12 23.40
CA LEU A 46 -13.24 -23.72 22.99
C LEU A 46 -12.97 -25.06 22.30
N PHE A 47 -13.35 -26.19 22.90
CA PHE A 47 -13.15 -27.53 22.34
C PHE A 47 -14.44 -28.12 21.77
N LEU A 48 -14.47 -28.35 20.45
CA LEU A 48 -15.50 -29.16 19.80
C LEU A 48 -14.96 -30.59 19.65
N VAL A 49 -15.49 -31.51 20.45
CA VAL A 49 -15.08 -32.93 20.43
C VAL A 49 -16.13 -33.74 19.69
N VAL A 50 -15.71 -34.51 18.70
CA VAL A 50 -16.56 -35.49 18.01
C VAL A 50 -16.25 -36.89 18.56
N ASP A 51 -17.30 -37.63 18.94
CA ASP A 51 -17.19 -38.97 19.50
C ASP A 51 -18.43 -39.82 19.17
N THR A 52 -18.48 -41.07 19.62
CA THR A 52 -19.68 -41.93 19.57
C THR A 52 -20.33 -42.06 20.96
N PRO A 53 -21.62 -42.46 21.04
CA PRO A 53 -22.27 -42.79 22.30
C PRO A 53 -21.61 -43.90 23.13
N ALA A 54 -20.77 -44.76 22.53
CA ALA A 54 -19.94 -45.74 23.24
C ALA A 54 -18.61 -45.13 23.71
N GLY A 55 -17.95 -44.35 22.85
CA GLY A 55 -16.71 -43.64 23.16
C GLY A 55 -16.80 -42.72 24.39
N LEU A 56 -18.00 -42.28 24.77
CA LEU A 56 -18.25 -41.64 26.07
C LEU A 56 -17.67 -42.41 27.27
N THR A 57 -17.82 -43.74 27.35
CA THR A 57 -17.24 -44.52 28.44
C THR A 57 -15.77 -44.84 28.20
N ASP A 58 -15.42 -45.09 26.94
CA ASP A 58 -14.13 -45.68 26.58
C ASP A 58 -13.02 -44.62 26.55
N HIS A 59 -13.36 -43.37 26.24
CA HIS A 59 -12.45 -42.22 26.16
C HIS A 59 -12.47 -41.33 27.43
N GLN A 60 -12.87 -41.85 28.59
CA GLN A 60 -12.94 -41.03 29.81
C GLN A 60 -11.61 -40.36 30.16
N LEU A 61 -10.47 -41.01 29.94
CA LEU A 61 -9.13 -40.43 30.18
C LEU A 61 -8.92 -39.16 29.34
N GLN A 62 -9.32 -39.18 28.07
CA GLN A 62 -9.25 -38.06 27.15
C GLN A 62 -10.15 -36.91 27.62
N TYR A 63 -11.35 -37.21 28.12
CA TYR A 63 -12.24 -36.19 28.73
C TYR A 63 -11.68 -35.59 30.04
N GLU A 64 -10.97 -36.37 30.85
CA GLU A 64 -10.25 -35.88 32.04
C GLU A 64 -9.05 -35.00 31.66
N LEU A 65 -8.30 -35.35 30.61
CA LEU A 65 -7.20 -34.55 30.08
C LEU A 65 -7.68 -33.23 29.45
N LEU A 66 -8.84 -33.24 28.77
CA LEU A 66 -9.46 -32.06 28.17
C LEU A 66 -10.03 -31.11 29.23
N THR A 67 -10.76 -31.63 30.23
CA THR A 67 -11.30 -30.78 31.30
C THR A 67 -10.22 -30.31 32.29
N GLY A 68 -9.11 -31.06 32.41
CA GLY A 68 -7.89 -30.65 33.12
C GLY A 68 -6.88 -29.82 32.31
N PHE A 69 -7.24 -29.37 31.10
CA PHE A 69 -6.33 -28.62 30.22
C PHE A 69 -5.92 -27.28 30.84
N ARG A 70 -4.60 -27.03 30.96
CA ARG A 70 -4.06 -25.82 31.60
C ARG A 70 -3.99 -24.63 30.63
N ALA A 71 -5.10 -23.92 30.51
CA ALA A 71 -5.16 -22.60 29.89
C ALA A 71 -5.08 -21.47 30.93
N VAL A 72 -5.17 -20.21 30.47
CA VAL A 72 -5.19 -19.01 31.32
C VAL A 72 -6.58 -18.74 31.90
N GLY A 73 -7.63 -19.03 31.13
CA GLY A 73 -9.04 -18.83 31.45
C GLY A 73 -9.85 -20.12 31.48
N GLU A 74 -11.14 -20.03 31.13
CA GLU A 74 -12.09 -21.15 31.21
C GLU A 74 -12.03 -22.02 29.96
N VAL A 75 -11.68 -23.30 30.16
CA VAL A 75 -11.94 -24.36 29.17
C VAL A 75 -13.45 -24.51 28.97
N ARG A 76 -13.93 -24.56 27.72
CA ARG A 76 -15.36 -24.79 27.39
C ARG A 76 -15.47 -25.90 26.36
N LEU A 77 -16.30 -26.91 26.62
CA LEU A 77 -16.31 -28.17 25.86
C LEU A 77 -17.72 -28.55 25.37
N LEU A 78 -17.88 -28.66 24.06
CA LEU A 78 -19.08 -29.18 23.40
C LEU A 78 -18.76 -30.54 22.77
N VAL A 79 -19.47 -31.58 23.20
CA VAL A 79 -19.30 -32.95 22.68
C VAL A 79 -20.41 -33.25 21.67
N LEU A 80 -20.04 -33.46 20.40
CA LEU A 80 -20.92 -33.94 19.35
C LEU A 80 -20.83 -35.47 19.28
N LEU A 81 -21.90 -36.16 19.68
CA LEU A 81 -22.02 -37.61 19.59
C LEU A 81 -22.67 -38.00 18.27
N VAL A 82 -21.98 -38.83 17.49
CA VAL A 82 -22.46 -39.33 16.19
C VAL A 82 -22.85 -40.81 16.32
N GLY A 83 -24.03 -41.16 15.82
CA GLY A 83 -24.51 -42.55 15.69
C GLY A 83 -25.52 -43.00 16.74
N SER A 84 -26.01 -44.23 16.55
CA SER A 84 -27.10 -44.84 17.33
C SER A 84 -26.76 -45.11 18.79
N ALA A 85 -27.79 -45.34 19.61
CA ALA A 85 -27.64 -45.63 21.03
C ALA A 85 -26.82 -46.92 21.27
N PRO A 86 -26.02 -47.00 22.36
CA PRO A 86 -25.33 -48.22 22.72
C PRO A 86 -26.33 -49.35 22.96
N GLY A 87 -26.01 -50.55 22.48
CA GLY A 87 -26.94 -51.69 22.47
C GLY A 87 -27.78 -51.85 21.20
N SER A 88 -27.47 -51.13 20.10
CA SER A 88 -28.12 -51.37 18.79
C SER A 88 -27.60 -52.60 18.05
N TYR A 89 -26.50 -53.22 18.50
CA TYR A 89 -25.97 -54.49 17.95
C TYR A 89 -26.73 -55.69 18.49
N ALA A 90 -28.00 -55.83 18.08
CA ALA A 90 -28.76 -57.04 18.32
C ALA A 90 -28.27 -58.17 17.40
N GLY A 91 -27.40 -59.04 17.92
CA GLY A 91 -27.38 -60.43 17.48
C GLY A 91 -28.74 -61.06 17.82
N GLU A 92 -29.27 -61.93 16.96
CA GLU A 92 -30.71 -62.29 16.97
C GLU A 92 -31.18 -63.10 18.20
N ASP A 93 -30.27 -63.51 19.10
CA ASP A 93 -30.53 -64.42 20.23
C ASP A 93 -30.64 -63.76 21.63
N GLU A 94 -30.37 -62.46 21.81
CA GLU A 94 -30.41 -61.85 23.15
C GLU A 94 -31.83 -61.39 23.57
N ALA A 95 -32.45 -62.17 24.46
CA ALA A 95 -33.83 -61.97 24.93
C ALA A 95 -34.05 -60.77 25.89
N PHE A 96 -33.01 -59.99 26.21
CA PHE A 96 -33.10 -58.78 27.02
C PHE A 96 -32.76 -57.56 26.18
N GLN A 97 -33.71 -56.63 26.01
CA GLN A 97 -33.37 -55.33 25.42
C GLN A 97 -32.47 -54.56 26.40
N PRO A 98 -31.27 -54.10 26.00
CA PRO A 98 -30.41 -53.29 26.86
C PRO A 98 -31.12 -51.99 27.25
N ASP A 99 -30.82 -51.52 28.46
CA ASP A 99 -31.45 -50.34 29.05
C ASP A 99 -31.04 -49.09 28.25
N ARG A 100 -31.97 -48.53 27.45
CA ARG A 100 -31.70 -47.59 26.35
C ARG A 100 -31.37 -46.18 26.86
N ARG A 101 -30.23 -46.05 27.54
CA ARG A 101 -29.76 -44.83 28.22
C ARG A 101 -28.44 -44.35 27.65
N LEU A 102 -28.21 -43.04 27.71
CA LEU A 102 -26.93 -42.44 27.39
C LEU A 102 -26.07 -42.43 28.66
N VAL A 103 -24.97 -43.18 28.67
CA VAL A 103 -24.05 -43.24 29.82
C VAL A 103 -23.03 -42.11 29.71
N ARG A 104 -23.13 -41.11 30.57
CA ARG A 104 -22.22 -39.96 30.59
C ARG A 104 -21.19 -40.07 31.73
N PRO A 105 -19.88 -39.87 31.48
CA PRO A 105 -18.89 -39.69 32.54
C PRO A 105 -19.22 -38.52 33.46
N ALA A 106 -19.05 -38.69 34.77
CA ALA A 106 -19.29 -37.62 35.75
C ALA A 106 -18.46 -36.34 35.53
N VAL A 107 -17.38 -36.44 34.75
CA VAL A 107 -16.51 -35.34 34.29
C VAL A 107 -17.30 -34.35 33.41
N LEU A 108 -18.17 -34.85 32.52
CA LEU A 108 -18.99 -34.05 31.60
C LEU A 108 -20.29 -33.51 32.23
N ARG A 109 -20.28 -33.32 33.56
CA ARG A 109 -21.38 -32.71 34.34
C ARG A 109 -21.10 -31.25 34.73
N ALA A 110 -19.95 -30.70 34.35
CA ALA A 110 -19.58 -29.33 34.68
C ALA A 110 -20.39 -28.30 33.86
N SER A 111 -20.55 -27.09 34.38
CA SER A 111 -21.39 -26.03 33.77
C SER A 111 -20.83 -25.44 32.46
N ASN A 112 -19.59 -25.78 32.12
CA ASN A 112 -18.87 -25.48 30.89
C ASN A 112 -18.88 -26.65 29.88
N THR A 113 -19.60 -27.74 30.17
CA THR A 113 -19.79 -28.90 29.28
C THR A 113 -21.23 -29.05 28.79
N ALA A 114 -21.40 -29.38 27.51
CA ALA A 114 -22.69 -29.76 26.91
C ALA A 114 -22.51 -30.93 25.94
N LEU A 115 -23.55 -31.76 25.81
CA LEU A 115 -23.56 -32.88 24.87
C LEU A 115 -24.68 -32.70 23.84
N LEU A 116 -24.33 -32.85 22.57
CA LEU A 116 -25.22 -32.77 21.42
C LEU A 116 -25.19 -34.12 20.69
N TRP A 117 -26.31 -34.85 20.66
CA TRP A 117 -26.35 -36.21 20.13
C TRP A 117 -27.11 -36.29 18.80
N ALA A 118 -26.37 -36.48 17.71
CA ALA A 118 -26.88 -36.68 16.36
C ALA A 118 -26.83 -38.17 15.98
N GLY A 119 -27.96 -38.87 16.13
CA GLY A 119 -28.02 -40.32 15.92
C GLY A 119 -28.06 -40.77 14.45
N ASP A 120 -28.45 -39.88 13.53
CA ASP A 120 -28.45 -40.12 12.08
C ASP A 120 -28.19 -38.79 11.36
N LEU A 121 -27.08 -38.70 10.61
CA LEU A 121 -26.68 -37.51 9.87
C LEU A 121 -27.35 -37.40 8.49
N ARG A 122 -27.95 -38.48 7.96
CA ARG A 122 -28.71 -38.48 6.69
C ARG A 122 -30.20 -38.24 6.89
N SER A 123 -30.72 -38.53 8.08
CA SER A 123 -32.11 -38.33 8.52
C SER A 123 -33.15 -39.15 7.74
N ALA A 124 -32.88 -40.45 7.59
CA ALA A 124 -33.69 -41.39 6.82
C ALA A 124 -34.99 -41.81 7.54
N ARG A 125 -36.13 -41.24 7.12
CA ARG A 125 -37.48 -41.60 7.65
C ARG A 125 -38.10 -42.89 7.08
N THR A 126 -37.40 -43.61 6.22
CA THR A 126 -37.93 -44.80 5.50
C THR A 126 -37.08 -46.03 5.80
N ALA A 127 -37.49 -46.80 6.81
CA ALA A 127 -36.78 -47.99 7.31
C ALA A 127 -36.93 -49.22 6.39
N LEU A 128 -36.33 -49.15 5.19
CA LEU A 128 -36.21 -50.28 4.25
C LEU A 128 -34.79 -50.48 3.71
N GLU A 129 -33.92 -49.48 3.85
CA GLU A 129 -32.48 -49.59 3.59
C GLU A 129 -31.74 -49.15 4.85
N HIS A 130 -30.65 -49.85 5.19
CA HIS A 130 -29.80 -49.56 6.35
C HIS A 130 -28.41 -49.08 5.90
N PRO A 131 -28.27 -47.87 5.32
CA PRO A 131 -26.97 -47.27 5.11
C PRO A 131 -26.32 -46.92 6.47
N ALA A 132 -25.00 -46.74 6.48
CA ALA A 132 -24.30 -46.26 7.68
C ALA A 132 -24.84 -44.89 8.13
N ALA A 133 -25.01 -44.72 9.44
CA ALA A 133 -25.54 -43.49 10.05
C ALA A 133 -24.51 -42.35 10.13
N ASP A 134 -23.23 -42.67 9.93
CA ASP A 134 -22.13 -41.72 9.82
C ASP A 134 -21.89 -41.39 8.34
N ASP A 135 -21.99 -40.10 8.02
CA ASP A 135 -21.73 -39.55 6.69
C ASP A 135 -20.67 -38.46 6.87
N PRO A 136 -19.44 -38.65 6.33
CA PRO A 136 -18.32 -37.77 6.62
C PRO A 136 -18.49 -36.36 6.03
N ASP A 137 -19.17 -36.22 4.90
CA ASP A 137 -19.43 -34.92 4.26
C ASP A 137 -20.51 -34.15 5.03
N ALA A 138 -21.55 -34.85 5.47
CA ALA A 138 -22.59 -34.30 6.35
C ALA A 138 -22.01 -33.86 7.70
N LEU A 139 -21.13 -34.69 8.28
CA LEU A 139 -20.45 -34.41 9.54
C LEU A 139 -19.51 -33.22 9.41
N ALA A 140 -18.73 -33.13 8.34
CA ALA A 140 -17.82 -32.00 8.10
C ALA A 140 -18.55 -30.65 8.07
N VAL A 141 -19.75 -30.60 7.49
CA VAL A 141 -20.60 -29.39 7.51
C VAL A 141 -21.15 -29.12 8.91
N LEU A 142 -21.63 -30.13 9.63
CA LEU A 142 -22.15 -29.95 11.00
C LEU A 142 -21.05 -29.47 11.96
N VAL A 143 -19.84 -30.04 11.85
CA VAL A 143 -18.63 -29.60 12.58
C VAL A 143 -18.23 -28.19 12.16
N GLY A 144 -18.26 -27.86 10.87
CA GLY A 144 -17.97 -26.51 10.36
C GLY A 144 -18.92 -25.45 10.92
N VAL A 145 -20.23 -25.74 10.94
CA VAL A 145 -21.27 -24.88 11.55
C VAL A 145 -21.07 -24.72 13.05
N LEU A 146 -20.80 -25.81 13.78
CA LEU A 146 -20.54 -25.78 15.23
C LEU A 146 -19.17 -25.18 15.60
N SER A 147 -18.25 -25.05 14.65
CA SER A 147 -16.95 -24.39 14.85
C SER A 147 -17.03 -22.86 14.75
N VAL A 148 -18.18 -22.28 14.37
CA VAL A 148 -18.40 -20.82 14.39
C VAL A 148 -18.55 -20.34 15.84
N PRO A 149 -17.65 -19.51 16.40
CA PRO A 149 -17.62 -19.22 17.83
C PRO A 149 -18.92 -18.64 18.40
N ASP A 150 -19.60 -17.75 17.67
CA ASP A 150 -20.88 -17.18 18.08
C ASP A 150 -21.96 -18.26 18.29
N LEU A 151 -22.02 -19.23 17.37
CA LEU A 151 -23.00 -20.31 17.40
C LEU A 151 -22.61 -21.37 18.43
N TYR A 152 -21.32 -21.73 18.51
CA TYR A 152 -20.77 -22.58 19.56
C TYR A 152 -21.20 -22.09 20.96
N LEU A 153 -20.97 -20.80 21.24
CA LEU A 153 -21.27 -20.21 22.55
C LEU A 153 -22.78 -20.06 22.82
N LYS A 154 -23.62 -19.80 21.80
CA LYS A 154 -25.09 -19.82 21.96
C LYS A 154 -25.59 -21.25 22.19
N VAL A 155 -25.12 -22.25 21.43
CA VAL A 155 -25.50 -23.66 21.57
C VAL A 155 -25.08 -24.21 22.93
N LEU A 156 -23.83 -24.04 23.34
CA LEU A 156 -23.32 -24.44 24.67
C LEU A 156 -24.16 -23.84 25.80
N ARG A 157 -24.43 -22.53 25.75
CA ARG A 157 -25.25 -21.83 26.75
C ARG A 157 -26.71 -22.30 26.76
N THR A 158 -27.30 -22.57 25.60
CA THR A 158 -28.67 -23.08 25.50
C THR A 158 -28.76 -24.51 26.02
N ILE A 159 -27.86 -25.43 25.63
CA ILE A 159 -27.87 -26.80 26.16
C ILE A 159 -27.61 -26.82 27.67
N GLY A 160 -26.73 -25.95 28.19
CA GLY A 160 -26.52 -25.78 29.63
C GLY A 160 -27.75 -25.31 30.42
N SER A 161 -28.79 -24.81 29.74
CA SER A 161 -30.09 -24.46 30.34
C SER A 161 -31.15 -25.57 30.23
N LEU A 162 -30.87 -26.64 29.47
CA LEU A 162 -31.78 -27.79 29.29
C LEU A 162 -31.58 -28.87 30.36
N PRO A 163 -32.60 -29.71 30.62
CA PRO A 163 -32.48 -30.86 31.52
C PRO A 163 -31.30 -31.76 31.15
N GLU A 164 -30.59 -32.23 32.17
CA GLU A 164 -29.42 -33.13 32.07
C GLU A 164 -28.22 -32.59 31.25
N ALA A 165 -28.31 -31.40 30.65
CA ALA A 165 -27.34 -30.78 29.73
C ALA A 165 -27.07 -31.60 28.44
N VAL A 166 -28.10 -32.28 27.93
CA VAL A 166 -28.03 -33.09 26.70
C VAL A 166 -29.22 -32.79 25.78
N ALA A 167 -28.94 -32.57 24.48
CA ALA A 167 -29.97 -32.36 23.46
C ALA A 167 -29.67 -33.14 22.17
N ALA A 168 -30.71 -33.38 21.37
CA ALA A 168 -30.57 -33.83 19.98
C ALA A 168 -30.80 -32.65 19.02
N PRO A 169 -29.93 -32.43 18.02
CA PRO A 169 -30.11 -31.38 17.03
C PRO A 169 -31.17 -31.77 16.00
N GLY A 170 -32.02 -30.82 15.65
CA GLY A 170 -32.64 -30.76 14.33
C GLY A 170 -32.14 -29.53 13.60
N VAL A 171 -31.94 -29.64 12.29
CA VAL A 171 -31.35 -28.57 11.48
C VAL A 171 -32.10 -28.35 10.17
N ARG A 172 -32.05 -27.10 9.72
CA ARG A 172 -32.12 -26.72 8.31
C ARG A 172 -31.06 -25.65 8.08
N LEU A 173 -30.15 -25.91 7.14
CA LEU A 173 -28.93 -25.14 6.96
C LEU A 173 -28.75 -24.78 5.49
N LEU A 174 -28.34 -23.54 5.23
CA LEU A 174 -27.92 -23.04 3.93
C LEU A 174 -26.42 -22.74 3.99
N GLU A 175 -25.63 -23.42 3.17
CA GLU A 175 -24.21 -23.15 2.93
C GLU A 175 -24.08 -22.29 1.67
N GLN A 176 -23.76 -20.99 1.84
CA GLN A 176 -23.46 -20.05 0.76
C GLN A 176 -21.94 -19.81 0.72
N ASP A 177 -21.26 -20.36 -0.29
CA ASP A 177 -19.81 -20.24 -0.45
C ASP A 177 -19.42 -20.41 -1.94
N LEU A 178 -18.18 -20.07 -2.25
CA LEU A 178 -17.56 -20.43 -3.54
C LEU A 178 -17.01 -21.86 -3.47
N PRO A 179 -17.08 -22.64 -4.57
CA PRO A 179 -16.27 -23.85 -4.73
C PRO A 179 -14.78 -23.54 -4.49
N PRO A 180 -14.00 -24.45 -3.89
CA PRO A 180 -12.62 -24.18 -3.51
C PRO A 180 -11.74 -23.77 -4.70
N GLU A 181 -11.98 -24.32 -5.89
CA GLU A 181 -11.26 -23.99 -7.12
C GLU A 181 -11.57 -22.58 -7.62
N VAL A 182 -12.82 -22.14 -7.45
CA VAL A 182 -13.27 -20.77 -7.78
C VAL A 182 -12.68 -19.78 -6.78
N ARG A 183 -12.68 -20.13 -5.48
CA ARG A 183 -12.09 -19.33 -4.40
C ARG A 183 -10.58 -19.17 -4.56
N ASP A 184 -9.85 -20.24 -4.84
CA ASP A 184 -8.41 -20.21 -5.06
C ASP A 184 -8.02 -19.60 -6.41
N ARG A 185 -8.92 -19.57 -7.41
CA ARG A 185 -8.76 -18.73 -8.62
C ARG A 185 -8.93 -17.25 -8.28
N ALA A 186 -10.04 -16.87 -7.67
CA ALA A 186 -10.34 -15.48 -7.30
C ALA A 186 -9.31 -14.89 -6.33
N TRP A 187 -8.72 -15.69 -5.45
CA TRP A 187 -7.59 -15.30 -4.59
C TRP A 187 -6.34 -14.93 -5.40
N ARG A 188 -5.96 -15.76 -6.38
CA ARG A 188 -4.80 -15.49 -7.26
C ARG A 188 -5.06 -14.30 -8.18
N ASP A 189 -6.26 -14.19 -8.75
CA ASP A 189 -6.67 -13.05 -9.59
C ASP A 189 -6.71 -11.73 -8.78
N ALA A 190 -7.01 -11.81 -7.47
CA ALA A 190 -6.94 -10.67 -6.56
C ALA A 190 -5.49 -10.28 -6.23
N LEU A 191 -4.60 -11.26 -6.00
CA LEU A 191 -3.17 -11.02 -5.77
C LEU A 191 -2.48 -10.40 -6.99
N THR A 192 -2.74 -10.91 -8.21
CA THR A 192 -2.18 -10.34 -9.45
C THR A 192 -2.73 -8.95 -9.73
N ARG A 193 -4.04 -8.71 -9.50
CA ARG A 193 -4.63 -7.35 -9.59
C ARG A 193 -4.05 -6.37 -8.56
N PHE A 194 -3.80 -6.84 -7.33
CA PHE A 194 -3.22 -6.07 -6.24
C PHE A 194 -1.76 -5.67 -6.53
N ALA A 195 -0.93 -6.64 -6.95
CA ALA A 195 0.46 -6.39 -7.33
C ALA A 195 0.53 -5.49 -8.57
N GLY A 196 -0.30 -5.80 -9.58
CA GLY A 196 -0.30 -5.23 -10.91
C GLY A 196 0.70 -5.93 -11.84
N GLU A 197 0.59 -5.64 -13.13
CA GLU A 197 1.65 -5.92 -14.10
C GLU A 197 2.79 -4.88 -14.00
N ASP A 198 4.00 -5.26 -14.42
CA ASP A 198 5.12 -4.33 -14.65
C ASP A 198 5.05 -3.64 -16.04
N THR A 199 3.87 -3.61 -16.68
CA THR A 199 3.66 -2.87 -17.94
C THR A 199 3.81 -1.36 -17.75
N GLU A 200 4.47 -0.70 -18.70
CA GLU A 200 4.62 0.75 -18.69
C GLU A 200 3.26 1.42 -18.90
N LEU A 201 2.81 2.22 -17.92
CA LEU A 201 1.54 2.95 -18.02
C LEU A 201 1.53 3.87 -19.25
N ALA A 202 0.43 3.82 -20.01
CA ALA A 202 0.24 4.59 -21.24
C ALA A 202 0.56 6.09 -21.04
N GLN A 203 1.14 6.71 -22.07
CA GLN A 203 1.70 8.07 -21.97
C GLN A 203 0.70 9.13 -21.49
N ASP A 204 -0.60 8.99 -21.75
CA ASP A 204 -1.65 9.89 -21.25
C ASP A 204 -1.80 9.85 -19.71
N VAL A 205 -1.55 8.69 -19.10
CA VAL A 205 -1.54 8.49 -17.65
C VAL A 205 -0.27 9.10 -17.02
N LEU A 206 0.84 9.14 -17.76
CA LEU A 206 2.06 9.87 -17.38
C LEU A 206 1.91 11.39 -17.58
N LEU A 207 1.19 11.84 -18.62
CA LEU A 207 0.90 13.25 -18.88
C LEU A 207 -0.05 13.85 -17.84
N THR A 208 -1.09 13.11 -17.42
CA THR A 208 -1.91 13.51 -16.26
C THR A 208 -1.09 13.50 -14.96
N ALA A 209 -0.21 12.51 -14.74
CA ALA A 209 0.74 12.49 -13.61
C ALA A 209 1.78 13.62 -13.63
N SER A 210 1.98 14.27 -14.78
CA SER A 210 2.94 15.38 -14.96
C SER A 210 2.41 16.68 -14.37
N SER A 211 1.07 16.84 -14.26
CA SER A 211 0.46 17.97 -13.55
C SER A 211 0.64 17.82 -12.04
N GLY A 212 1.42 18.71 -11.43
CA GLY A 212 1.63 18.74 -9.98
C GLY A 212 0.38 19.04 -9.13
N ALA A 213 -0.77 19.29 -9.77
CA ALA A 213 -2.05 19.54 -9.10
C ALA A 213 -2.48 18.38 -8.18
N ASP A 214 -2.17 17.13 -8.55
CA ASP A 214 -2.60 15.95 -7.80
C ASP A 214 -1.78 15.64 -6.54
N LEU A 215 -0.63 16.30 -6.36
CA LEU A 215 0.23 16.15 -5.18
C LEU A 215 -0.35 16.89 -3.96
N PRO A 216 -0.22 16.35 -2.74
CA PRO A 216 -0.41 17.08 -1.48
C PRO A 216 0.42 18.37 -1.41
N GLU A 217 -0.04 19.33 -0.60
CA GLU A 217 0.60 20.65 -0.44
C GLU A 217 2.13 20.61 -0.22
N PRO A 218 2.69 19.86 0.76
CA PRO A 218 4.14 19.87 1.00
C PRO A 218 4.95 19.32 -0.18
N LEU A 219 4.45 18.27 -0.85
CA LEU A 219 5.10 17.69 -2.03
C LEU A 219 4.98 18.61 -3.26
N ARG A 220 3.85 19.32 -3.38
CA ARG A 220 3.61 20.31 -4.44
C ARG A 220 4.57 21.49 -4.31
N ALA A 221 4.87 21.95 -3.10
CA ALA A 221 5.83 23.03 -2.85
C ALA A 221 7.24 22.67 -3.36
N LEU A 222 7.73 21.47 -3.03
CA LEU A 222 9.06 20.99 -3.45
C LEU A 222 9.23 20.90 -4.99
N VAL A 223 8.14 20.62 -5.71
CA VAL A 223 8.11 20.51 -7.18
C VAL A 223 7.90 21.87 -7.87
N ALA A 224 7.10 22.77 -7.29
CA ALA A 224 6.67 24.01 -7.96
C ALA A 224 7.74 25.10 -8.07
N VAL A 225 8.77 25.10 -7.22
CA VAL A 225 9.75 26.21 -7.12
C VAL A 225 10.60 26.41 -8.39
N ARG A 226 10.68 25.43 -9.30
CA ARG A 226 11.41 25.54 -10.59
C ARG A 226 10.83 26.61 -11.56
N GLY A 227 9.72 27.28 -11.19
CA GLY A 227 9.19 28.45 -11.89
C GLY A 227 9.71 29.83 -11.39
N GLY A 228 10.44 29.89 -10.28
CA GLY A 228 10.73 31.12 -9.52
C GLY A 228 11.79 32.07 -10.08
N ARG A 229 11.75 32.44 -11.37
CA ARG A 229 12.78 33.25 -12.05
C ARG A 229 12.96 34.69 -11.54
N ASP A 230 11.99 35.24 -10.80
CA ASP A 230 12.01 36.65 -10.35
C ASP A 230 12.66 36.89 -8.97
N GLN A 231 13.14 35.84 -8.29
CA GLN A 231 13.82 35.98 -6.99
C GLN A 231 15.29 36.40 -7.16
N ARG A 232 15.74 37.40 -6.40
CA ARG A 232 17.14 37.85 -6.41
C ARG A 232 18.03 36.84 -5.67
N HIS A 233 18.78 36.05 -6.43
CA HIS A 233 19.74 35.04 -5.96
C HIS A 233 21.04 35.62 -5.38
N ARG A 234 21.33 36.90 -5.63
CA ARG A 234 22.51 37.62 -5.11
C ARG A 234 22.15 38.52 -3.93
N GLU A 235 23.03 38.56 -2.93
CA GLU A 235 22.93 39.45 -1.78
C GLU A 235 23.48 40.85 -2.13
N PRO A 236 22.74 41.96 -1.86
CA PRO A 236 23.21 43.31 -2.12
C PRO A 236 24.52 43.66 -1.38
N GLY A 237 25.61 43.84 -2.13
CA GLY A 237 26.96 44.08 -1.60
C GLY A 237 27.73 42.80 -1.21
N GLY A 238 27.29 41.63 -1.70
CA GLY A 238 28.03 40.38 -1.63
C GLY A 238 28.98 40.19 -2.83
N VAL A 239 29.94 39.26 -2.70
CA VAL A 239 31.02 39.07 -3.70
C VAL A 239 30.49 38.83 -5.13
N ALA A 240 29.46 37.99 -5.29
CA ALA A 240 28.84 37.73 -6.59
C ALA A 240 28.04 38.92 -7.19
N ASP A 241 27.57 39.83 -6.34
CA ASP A 241 26.86 41.05 -6.73
C ASP A 241 27.85 42.14 -7.17
N ASP A 242 28.95 42.30 -6.44
CA ASP A 242 30.02 43.25 -6.78
C ASP A 242 30.85 42.81 -7.99
N ALA A 243 31.11 41.50 -8.16
CA ALA A 243 31.74 40.98 -9.38
C ALA A 243 30.86 41.20 -10.63
N TYR A 244 29.55 40.98 -10.50
CA TYR A 244 28.60 41.30 -11.57
C TYR A 244 28.56 42.81 -11.87
N ARG A 245 28.57 43.68 -10.84
CA ARG A 245 28.68 45.13 -11.03
C ARG A 245 29.96 45.52 -11.75
N ALA A 246 31.11 45.00 -11.32
CA ALA A 246 32.40 45.29 -11.95
C ALA A 246 32.38 44.96 -13.46
N CYS A 247 31.81 43.81 -13.84
CA CYS A 247 31.64 43.47 -15.25
C CYS A 247 30.61 44.37 -15.98
N ALA A 248 29.47 44.69 -15.35
CA ALA A 248 28.43 45.54 -15.94
C ALA A 248 28.88 47.00 -16.11
N ASP A 249 29.64 47.53 -15.15
CA ASP A 249 30.23 48.88 -15.16
C ASP A 249 31.37 48.94 -16.17
N ALA A 250 32.25 47.92 -16.26
CA ALA A 250 33.28 47.83 -17.31
C ALA A 250 32.65 47.80 -18.71
N LEU A 251 31.57 47.02 -18.91
CA LEU A 251 30.82 47.02 -20.18
C LEU A 251 30.17 48.38 -20.47
N THR A 252 29.69 49.08 -19.46
CA THR A 252 29.12 50.43 -19.60
C THR A 252 30.19 51.46 -19.95
N HIS A 253 31.37 51.41 -19.30
CA HIS A 253 32.53 52.22 -19.66
C HIS A 253 33.01 51.97 -21.10
N ALA A 254 33.06 50.71 -21.54
CA ALA A 254 33.39 50.36 -22.92
C ALA A 254 32.37 50.93 -23.93
N GLU A 255 31.07 50.97 -23.59
CA GLU A 255 30.03 51.57 -24.43
C GLU A 255 30.08 53.10 -24.45
N ASP A 256 30.41 53.75 -23.33
CA ASP A 256 30.66 55.20 -23.26
C ASP A 256 31.96 55.60 -23.98
N ALA A 257 33.01 54.80 -23.89
CA ALA A 257 34.24 54.98 -24.65
C ALA A 257 33.98 54.84 -26.15
N LEU A 258 33.15 53.88 -26.56
CA LEU A 258 32.67 53.72 -27.93
C LEU A 258 31.81 54.91 -28.39
N ALA A 259 30.92 55.44 -27.55
CA ALA A 259 30.18 56.66 -27.83
C ALA A 259 31.11 57.87 -28.00
N GLY A 260 32.12 58.00 -27.14
CA GLY A 260 33.18 59.01 -27.22
C GLY A 260 34.08 58.88 -28.46
N LEU A 261 34.35 57.66 -28.91
CA LEU A 261 35.07 57.37 -30.15
C LEU A 261 34.24 57.74 -31.39
N ARG A 262 32.94 57.43 -31.38
CA ARG A 262 31.98 57.81 -32.45
C ARG A 262 31.74 59.34 -32.55
N ALA A 263 32.16 60.12 -31.56
CA ALA A 263 32.10 61.58 -31.58
C ALA A 263 33.29 62.22 -32.33
N LEU A 264 33.14 63.50 -32.74
CA LEU A 264 34.19 64.24 -33.46
C LEU A 264 35.56 64.29 -32.74
N PRO A 265 35.66 64.39 -31.40
CA PRO A 265 36.94 64.32 -30.70
C PRO A 265 37.69 62.98 -30.87
N GLY A 266 36.98 61.87 -31.16
CA GLY A 266 37.57 60.55 -31.40
C GLY A 266 38.35 60.45 -32.71
N LEU A 267 37.97 61.22 -33.74
CA LEU A 267 38.73 61.34 -34.98
C LEU A 267 40.09 62.03 -34.74
N VAL A 268 40.12 63.01 -33.83
CA VAL A 268 41.29 63.85 -33.55
C VAL A 268 42.23 63.20 -32.54
N ARG A 269 41.73 62.78 -31.37
CA ARG A 269 42.55 62.32 -30.23
C ARG A 269 42.81 60.80 -30.29
N PRO A 270 44.07 60.34 -30.41
CA PRO A 270 44.37 58.91 -30.50
C PRO A 270 44.01 58.13 -29.21
N SER A 271 44.07 58.78 -28.05
CA SER A 271 43.78 58.16 -26.76
C SER A 271 42.36 57.63 -26.61
N ARG A 272 41.39 58.09 -27.42
CA ARG A 272 40.02 57.54 -27.41
C ARG A 272 39.91 56.13 -28.02
N ARG A 273 40.84 55.72 -28.88
CA ARG A 273 40.95 54.33 -29.33
C ARG A 273 41.57 53.46 -28.22
N VAL A 274 42.70 53.89 -27.68
CA VAL A 274 43.43 53.13 -26.64
C VAL A 274 42.60 52.95 -25.37
N ALA A 275 41.80 53.94 -24.99
CA ALA A 275 40.78 53.80 -23.94
C ALA A 275 39.80 52.67 -24.29
N PHE A 276 39.06 52.78 -25.39
CA PHE A 276 38.07 51.76 -25.79
C PHE A 276 38.66 50.35 -25.93
N GLU A 277 39.90 50.20 -26.39
CA GLU A 277 40.56 48.89 -26.45
C GLU A 277 40.86 48.35 -25.03
N ALA A 278 41.38 49.19 -24.13
CA ALA A 278 41.60 48.82 -22.73
C ALA A 278 40.29 48.57 -21.95
N ASP A 279 39.25 49.39 -22.15
CA ASP A 279 37.94 49.26 -21.51
C ASP A 279 37.26 47.93 -21.93
N VAL A 280 37.46 47.49 -23.18
CA VAL A 280 36.98 46.18 -23.68
C VAL A 280 37.80 45.01 -23.15
N ASP A 281 39.12 45.17 -22.98
CA ASP A 281 39.96 44.14 -22.36
C ASP A 281 39.69 44.00 -20.85
N GLN A 282 39.47 45.10 -20.12
CA GLN A 282 38.99 45.08 -18.74
C GLN A 282 37.60 44.43 -18.62
N ALA A 283 36.70 44.66 -19.59
CA ALA A 283 35.40 44.00 -19.63
C ALA A 283 35.46 42.51 -20.01
N ARG A 284 36.60 42.00 -20.51
CA ARG A 284 36.87 40.55 -20.65
C ARG A 284 37.42 39.98 -19.35
N GLU A 285 38.40 40.65 -18.76
CA GLU A 285 39.01 40.27 -17.47
C GLU A 285 37.93 40.13 -16.38
N ALA A 286 37.07 41.12 -16.20
CA ALA A 286 35.96 41.06 -15.25
C ALA A 286 34.89 40.00 -15.58
N LEU A 287 34.74 39.61 -16.86
CA LEU A 287 33.83 38.53 -17.25
C LEU A 287 34.43 37.15 -16.96
N ASP A 288 35.74 36.97 -17.17
CA ASP A 288 36.46 35.74 -16.81
C ASP A 288 36.60 35.59 -15.28
N GLU A 289 36.77 36.67 -14.52
CA GLU A 289 36.67 36.66 -13.04
C GLU A 289 35.27 36.21 -12.57
N TYR A 290 34.20 36.78 -13.13
CA TYR A 290 32.83 36.39 -12.80
C TYR A 290 32.54 34.93 -13.22
N ARG A 291 33.05 34.50 -14.37
CA ARG A 291 33.00 33.11 -14.85
C ARG A 291 33.69 32.15 -13.86
N ASP A 292 34.84 32.50 -13.31
CA ASP A 292 35.54 31.64 -12.34
C ASP A 292 34.83 31.61 -10.97
N LEU A 293 34.13 32.69 -10.58
CA LEU A 293 33.21 32.69 -9.44
C LEU A 293 32.05 31.71 -9.67
N VAL A 294 31.37 31.78 -10.81
CA VAL A 294 30.29 30.83 -11.19
C VAL A 294 30.82 29.40 -11.23
N ALA A 295 31.98 29.17 -11.85
CA ALA A 295 32.62 27.85 -11.89
C ALA A 295 33.03 27.35 -10.49
N THR A 296 33.32 28.24 -9.54
CA THR A 296 33.61 27.88 -8.13
C THR A 296 32.34 27.47 -7.40
N ALA A 297 31.23 28.19 -7.58
CA ALA A 297 29.92 27.81 -7.06
C ALA A 297 29.47 26.43 -7.60
N LEU A 298 29.59 26.19 -8.91
CA LEU A 298 29.21 24.93 -9.55
C LEU A 298 30.09 23.72 -9.16
N ARG A 299 31.38 23.94 -8.84
CA ARG A 299 32.30 22.86 -8.44
C ARG A 299 32.13 22.39 -6.99
N GLY A 300 31.37 23.11 -6.15
CA GLY A 300 31.32 22.90 -4.69
C GLY A 300 30.81 21.54 -4.20
N GLY A 301 30.10 20.77 -5.04
CA GLY A 301 29.49 19.47 -4.69
C GLY A 301 30.34 18.22 -4.95
N GLY A 302 31.57 18.34 -5.47
CA GLY A 302 32.39 17.19 -5.86
C GLY A 302 33.47 16.79 -4.83
N GLY A 303 33.25 15.73 -4.06
CA GLY A 303 34.31 15.09 -3.25
C GLY A 303 33.79 14.10 -2.20
N THR A 304 33.05 14.62 -1.23
CA THR A 304 32.34 13.87 -0.17
C THR A 304 31.07 14.66 0.15
N THR A 305 29.93 14.00 0.38
CA THR A 305 28.64 14.66 0.66
C THR A 305 28.75 15.68 1.79
N PRO A 306 28.77 17.00 1.51
CA PRO A 306 28.70 18.01 2.54
C PRO A 306 27.25 18.07 3.07
N SER A 307 27.03 18.60 4.26
CA SER A 307 25.66 18.97 4.64
C SER A 307 25.15 20.10 3.73
N GLY A 308 23.83 20.18 3.56
CA GLY A 308 23.18 21.34 2.97
C GLY A 308 23.47 22.61 3.77
N ALA A 309 23.61 22.50 5.10
CA ALA A 309 24.08 23.61 5.94
C ALA A 309 25.50 24.09 5.58
N GLU A 310 26.46 23.17 5.34
CA GLU A 310 27.81 23.55 4.91
C GLU A 310 27.80 24.12 3.48
N SER A 311 26.98 23.54 2.59
CA SER A 311 26.82 23.99 1.21
C SER A 311 26.19 25.39 1.13
N ALA A 312 25.17 25.66 1.94
CA ALA A 312 24.54 26.97 2.07
C ALA A 312 25.51 27.99 2.68
N ALA A 313 26.31 27.62 3.69
CA ALA A 313 27.35 28.49 4.24
C ALA A 313 28.43 28.86 3.19
N ARG A 314 28.82 27.91 2.33
CA ARG A 314 29.74 28.16 1.20
C ARG A 314 29.12 29.11 0.15
N LEU A 315 27.83 28.95 -0.18
CA LEU A 315 27.13 29.85 -1.10
C LEU A 315 26.93 31.26 -0.50
N ALA A 316 26.60 31.36 0.79
CA ALA A 316 26.52 32.63 1.51
C ALA A 316 27.88 33.35 1.55
N ALA A 317 29.00 32.62 1.70
CA ALA A 317 30.35 33.18 1.62
C ALA A 317 30.71 33.76 0.23
N LEU A 318 30.00 33.35 -0.84
CA LEU A 318 30.09 33.95 -2.17
C LEU A 318 29.11 35.13 -2.38
N GLY A 319 28.30 35.48 -1.37
CA GLY A 319 27.25 36.50 -1.48
C GLY A 319 25.99 36.02 -2.22
N LEU A 320 25.69 34.72 -2.16
CA LEU A 320 24.51 34.11 -2.79
C LEU A 320 23.46 33.78 -1.73
N ARG A 321 22.21 34.17 -1.98
CA ARG A 321 21.09 33.97 -1.04
C ARG A 321 20.26 32.77 -1.46
N VAL A 322 20.49 31.63 -0.80
CA VAL A 322 19.59 30.47 -0.83
C VAL A 322 18.36 30.77 0.05
N PRO A 323 17.11 30.59 -0.41
CA PRO A 323 15.94 30.71 0.46
C PRO A 323 15.90 29.59 1.50
N SER A 324 15.45 29.88 2.73
CA SER A 324 15.24 28.84 3.75
C SER A 324 14.07 27.90 3.40
N ALA A 325 14.12 26.69 3.94
CA ALA A 325 13.11 25.63 3.78
C ALA A 325 12.52 25.14 5.13
N GLU A 326 12.81 25.87 6.22
CA GLU A 326 12.37 25.60 7.59
C GLU A 326 10.90 25.14 7.69
N GLY A 327 10.68 24.03 8.41
CA GLY A 327 9.35 23.46 8.65
C GLY A 327 8.77 22.58 7.53
N MET A 328 9.36 22.52 6.33
CA MET A 328 8.88 21.57 5.31
C MET A 328 9.27 20.12 5.62
N GLY A 329 10.49 19.87 6.10
CA GLY A 329 11.04 18.52 6.31
C GLY A 329 10.11 17.58 7.11
N GLU A 330 9.55 18.10 8.20
CA GLU A 330 8.64 17.36 9.09
C GLU A 330 7.33 16.93 8.40
N ARG A 331 6.84 17.72 7.43
CA ARG A 331 5.60 17.45 6.68
C ARG A 331 5.79 16.56 5.44
N ILE A 332 7.03 16.19 5.09
CA ILE A 332 7.30 15.31 3.94
C ILE A 332 6.79 13.89 4.19
N GLY A 333 7.00 13.34 5.39
CA GLY A 333 6.52 11.99 5.72
C GLY A 333 5.00 11.89 5.68
N GLU A 334 4.31 12.89 6.21
CA GLU A 334 2.85 13.04 6.13
C GLU A 334 2.39 13.16 4.67
N GLY A 335 3.02 14.01 3.86
CA GLY A 335 2.67 14.17 2.44
C GLY A 335 2.86 12.91 1.60
N LEU A 336 3.93 12.14 1.82
CA LEU A 336 4.16 10.86 1.14
C LEU A 336 3.11 9.81 1.54
N LYS A 337 2.72 9.78 2.82
CA LYS A 337 1.68 8.91 3.39
C LYS A 337 0.28 9.26 2.86
N GLU A 338 -0.06 10.54 2.81
CA GLU A 338 -1.32 11.03 2.21
C GLU A 338 -1.37 10.66 0.71
N PHE A 339 -0.28 10.88 -0.03
CA PHE A 339 -0.20 10.54 -1.45
C PHE A 339 -0.35 9.03 -1.70
N ALA A 340 0.29 8.18 -0.89
CA ALA A 340 0.10 6.73 -0.95
C ALA A 340 -1.35 6.33 -0.66
N GLY A 341 -1.95 6.87 0.42
CA GLY A 341 -3.33 6.61 0.80
C GLY A 341 -4.34 7.06 -0.27
N LYS A 342 -4.10 8.18 -0.93
CA LYS A 342 -4.90 8.68 -2.06
C LYS A 342 -4.79 7.76 -3.27
N LEU A 343 -3.59 7.37 -3.69
CA LEU A 343 -3.38 6.51 -4.86
C LEU A 343 -3.92 5.09 -4.66
N LEU A 344 -3.73 4.51 -3.47
CA LEU A 344 -4.29 3.19 -3.13
C LEU A 344 -5.81 3.26 -2.93
N GLY A 345 -6.33 4.36 -2.37
CA GLY A 345 -7.77 4.63 -2.28
C GLY A 345 -8.45 4.83 -3.65
N GLN A 346 -7.70 5.14 -4.70
CA GLN A 346 -8.15 5.17 -6.10
C GLN A 346 -8.14 3.78 -6.77
N GLY A 347 -7.70 2.72 -6.08
CA GLY A 347 -7.66 1.36 -6.61
C GLY A 347 -6.51 1.08 -7.58
N LEU A 348 -5.41 1.86 -7.50
CA LEU A 348 -4.19 1.61 -8.26
C LEU A 348 -3.39 0.45 -7.64
N SER A 349 -2.78 -0.37 -8.50
CA SER A 349 -1.92 -1.50 -8.08
C SER A 349 -0.62 -1.05 -7.43
N MET A 350 -0.03 -1.90 -6.59
CA MET A 350 1.19 -1.59 -5.83
C MET A 350 2.36 -1.16 -6.73
N ARG A 351 2.55 -1.82 -7.88
CA ARG A 351 3.53 -1.43 -8.92
C ARG A 351 3.24 -0.05 -9.51
N ALA A 352 1.99 0.26 -9.87
CA ALA A 352 1.61 1.56 -10.41
C ALA A 352 1.88 2.68 -9.40
N VAL A 353 1.59 2.44 -8.11
CA VAL A 353 1.90 3.39 -7.02
C VAL A 353 3.43 3.54 -6.85
N ALA A 354 4.20 2.44 -6.90
CA ALA A 354 5.67 2.49 -6.87
C ALA A 354 6.28 3.26 -8.05
N GLN A 355 5.73 3.11 -9.26
CA GLN A 355 6.11 3.92 -10.43
C GLN A 355 5.83 5.41 -10.18
N ARG A 356 4.67 5.78 -9.62
CA ARG A 356 4.34 7.18 -9.26
C ARG A 356 5.30 7.77 -8.23
N PHE A 357 5.72 7.02 -7.21
CA PHE A 357 6.75 7.46 -6.26
C PHE A 357 8.14 7.56 -6.90
N THR A 358 8.50 6.66 -7.81
CA THR A 358 9.77 6.73 -8.56
C THR A 358 9.81 7.99 -9.44
N GLY A 359 8.71 8.30 -10.13
CA GLY A 359 8.53 9.53 -10.90
C GLY A 359 8.27 10.79 -10.06
N LEU A 360 8.12 10.67 -8.74
CA LEU A 360 8.20 11.80 -7.80
C LEU A 360 9.65 12.03 -7.40
N ALA A 361 10.38 10.97 -7.03
CA ALA A 361 11.80 11.07 -6.65
C ALA A 361 12.63 11.76 -7.74
N GLY A 362 12.54 11.30 -9.00
CA GLY A 362 13.23 11.92 -10.14
C GLY A 362 12.72 13.32 -10.56
N ARG A 363 11.69 13.87 -9.90
CA ARG A 363 11.24 15.28 -10.06
C ARG A 363 11.64 16.17 -8.89
N VAL A 364 12.00 15.59 -7.74
CA VAL A 364 12.35 16.30 -6.51
C VAL A 364 13.86 16.27 -6.24
N GLU A 365 14.56 15.24 -6.74
CA GLU A 365 16.02 15.13 -6.72
C GLU A 365 16.70 16.38 -7.32
N PRO A 366 17.58 17.06 -6.56
CA PRO A 366 18.28 18.25 -7.05
C PRO A 366 19.36 17.88 -8.06
N VAL A 367 19.48 18.66 -9.13
CA VAL A 367 20.52 18.44 -10.15
C VAL A 367 21.88 18.84 -9.57
N PRO A 368 22.89 17.96 -9.55
CA PRO A 368 24.20 18.30 -9.01
C PRO A 368 24.87 19.36 -9.89
N GLY A 369 25.48 20.38 -9.28
CA GLY A 369 26.10 21.52 -10.02
C GLY A 369 27.18 21.12 -11.04
N SER A 370 27.77 19.92 -10.90
CA SER A 370 28.66 19.32 -11.89
C SER A 370 28.00 19.05 -13.24
N ALA A 371 26.68 18.80 -13.28
CA ALA A 371 25.91 18.60 -14.51
C ALA A 371 25.65 19.92 -15.29
N LEU A 372 25.82 21.09 -14.65
CA LEU A 372 25.73 22.40 -15.30
C LEU A 372 27.09 22.90 -15.84
N LEU A 373 28.21 22.30 -15.42
CA LEU A 373 29.55 22.64 -15.90
C LEU A 373 29.73 22.56 -17.44
N PRO A 374 29.07 21.63 -18.19
CA PRO A 374 29.10 21.66 -19.66
C PRO A 374 28.54 22.97 -20.24
N GLY A 375 27.48 23.53 -19.67
CA GLY A 375 26.91 24.81 -20.11
C GLY A 375 27.87 25.99 -19.87
N LEU A 376 28.75 25.90 -18.87
CA LEU A 376 29.81 26.89 -18.66
C LEU A 376 30.89 26.83 -19.77
N ALA A 377 30.97 25.80 -20.61
CA ALA A 377 31.89 25.77 -21.76
C ALA A 377 31.47 26.76 -22.87
N ASP A 378 30.17 26.97 -23.07
CA ASP A 378 29.61 27.83 -24.11
C ASP A 378 29.91 29.33 -23.89
N TYR A 379 30.24 29.72 -22.65
CA TYR A 379 30.58 31.08 -22.24
C TYR A 379 32.09 31.29 -22.01
N SER A 380 32.95 30.49 -22.66
CA SER A 380 34.41 30.60 -22.54
C SER A 380 34.99 31.76 -23.37
N ALA A 381 36.14 32.30 -22.97
CA ALA A 381 36.87 33.31 -23.74
C ALA A 381 37.03 32.89 -25.22
N ASP A 382 37.28 31.61 -25.50
CA ASP A 382 37.38 31.06 -26.86
C ASP A 382 36.05 31.03 -27.63
N THR A 383 34.91 30.73 -27.00
CA THR A 383 33.61 30.80 -27.70
C THR A 383 33.20 32.25 -27.94
N VAL A 384 33.40 33.12 -26.95
CA VAL A 384 33.15 34.58 -27.03
C VAL A 384 34.02 35.23 -28.11
N ALA A 385 35.32 34.89 -28.18
CA ALA A 385 36.23 35.34 -29.23
C ALA A 385 35.82 34.84 -30.62
N ARG A 386 35.38 33.57 -30.74
CA ARG A 386 34.86 33.04 -32.01
C ARG A 386 33.58 33.74 -32.46
N GLN A 387 32.59 33.88 -31.58
CA GLN A 387 31.31 34.56 -31.87
C GLN A 387 31.50 36.04 -32.26
N SER A 388 32.46 36.72 -31.65
CA SER A 388 32.80 38.10 -32.01
C SER A 388 33.64 38.24 -33.27
N GLY A 389 34.43 37.22 -33.63
CA GLY A 389 35.29 37.22 -34.82
C GLY A 389 34.63 36.81 -36.14
N THR A 390 33.56 36.01 -36.12
CA THR A 390 32.99 35.41 -37.35
C THR A 390 32.16 36.37 -38.21
N GLU A 391 31.57 37.43 -37.65
CA GLU A 391 30.67 38.34 -38.38
C GLU A 391 31.40 39.50 -39.12
N GLY A 392 32.44 39.17 -39.89
CA GLY A 392 33.26 40.09 -40.70
C GLY A 392 32.50 40.80 -41.84
N THR A 393 31.57 41.69 -41.49
CA THR A 393 30.65 42.33 -42.44
C THR A 393 31.24 43.61 -43.03
N THR A 394 31.12 43.80 -44.35
CA THR A 394 31.53 45.03 -45.03
C THR A 394 30.77 46.25 -44.51
N ALA A 395 31.49 47.28 -44.07
CA ALA A 395 30.90 48.52 -43.55
C ALA A 395 29.91 49.16 -44.55
N PRO A 396 28.63 49.38 -44.18
CA PRO A 396 27.65 49.99 -45.07
C PRO A 396 27.95 51.48 -45.27
N SER A 397 28.39 51.84 -46.48
CA SER A 397 28.51 53.25 -46.87
C SER A 397 27.12 53.89 -46.93
N PRO A 398 26.85 55.01 -46.22
CA PRO A 398 25.53 55.65 -46.27
C PRO A 398 25.21 56.05 -47.73
N PRO A 399 24.03 55.69 -48.29
CA PRO A 399 23.77 55.83 -49.73
C PRO A 399 23.81 57.28 -50.21
N LEU A 400 23.54 58.25 -49.32
CA LEU A 400 23.59 59.68 -49.61
C LEU A 400 24.98 60.32 -49.42
N ALA A 401 26.00 59.59 -48.97
CA ALA A 401 27.31 60.17 -48.64
C ALA A 401 28.05 60.73 -49.86
N ALA A 402 28.04 60.00 -50.99
CA ALA A 402 28.64 60.47 -52.25
C ALA A 402 27.92 61.70 -52.84
N PRO A 403 26.59 61.72 -53.06
CA PRO A 403 25.91 62.91 -53.58
C PRO A 403 25.98 64.11 -52.62
N ALA A 404 25.94 63.90 -51.30
CA ALA A 404 26.11 65.00 -50.35
C ALA A 404 27.54 65.58 -50.37
N ALA A 405 28.58 64.75 -50.55
CA ALA A 405 29.95 65.22 -50.74
C ALA A 405 30.12 65.98 -52.07
N ALA A 406 29.46 65.54 -53.15
CA ALA A 406 29.45 66.26 -54.43
C ALA A 406 28.75 67.62 -54.32
N LEU A 407 27.59 67.70 -53.66
CA LEU A 407 26.89 68.97 -53.42
C LEU A 407 27.72 69.92 -52.53
N ALA A 408 28.35 69.41 -51.46
CA ALA A 408 29.23 70.20 -50.61
C ALA A 408 30.45 70.74 -51.39
N GLY A 409 31.04 69.93 -52.27
CA GLY A 409 32.12 70.36 -53.18
C GLY A 409 31.64 71.43 -54.18
N LEU A 410 30.46 71.26 -54.75
CA LEU A 410 29.86 72.22 -55.70
C LEU A 410 29.63 73.58 -55.05
N PHE A 411 28.95 73.64 -53.89
CA PHE A 411 28.72 74.89 -53.17
C PHE A 411 30.01 75.55 -52.67
N GLY A 412 31.01 74.74 -52.26
CA GLY A 412 32.32 75.22 -51.86
C GLY A 412 33.17 75.83 -53.00
N ALA A 413 32.81 75.57 -54.26
CA ALA A 413 33.59 75.95 -55.43
C ALA A 413 32.99 77.09 -56.27
N LEU A 414 31.92 77.75 -55.82
CA LEU A 414 31.25 78.89 -56.47
C LEU A 414 32.07 80.21 -56.34
N TRP A 415 33.33 80.17 -56.77
CA TRP A 415 34.29 81.28 -56.70
C TRP A 415 34.82 81.66 -58.09
N GLN A 416 35.22 82.93 -58.24
CA GLN A 416 35.86 83.44 -59.46
C GLN A 416 37.27 83.99 -59.17
N GLY A 417 38.11 83.99 -60.22
CA GLY A 417 39.45 84.57 -60.17
C GLY A 417 40.39 83.90 -59.16
N PRO A 418 41.21 84.66 -58.40
CA PRO A 418 42.27 84.10 -57.56
C PRO A 418 41.75 83.26 -56.38
N TYR A 419 40.47 83.38 -56.03
CA TYR A 419 39.85 82.67 -54.90
C TYR A 419 39.53 81.19 -55.19
N LEU A 420 39.76 80.70 -56.41
CA LEU A 420 39.59 79.28 -56.78
C LEU A 420 40.34 78.30 -55.86
N VAL A 421 41.43 78.73 -55.21
CA VAL A 421 42.17 77.91 -54.23
C VAL A 421 41.27 77.47 -53.05
N LEU A 422 40.25 78.27 -52.68
CA LEU A 422 39.29 77.93 -51.62
C LEU A 422 38.42 76.71 -51.97
N ALA A 423 38.19 76.44 -53.26
CA ALA A 423 37.43 75.26 -53.72
C ALA A 423 38.07 73.93 -53.29
N LEU A 424 39.38 73.92 -53.00
CA LEU A 424 40.10 72.73 -52.54
C LEU A 424 39.86 72.41 -51.06
N LEU A 425 39.33 73.34 -50.25
CA LEU A 425 39.11 73.13 -48.81
C LEU A 425 38.16 71.96 -48.52
N VAL A 426 37.06 71.83 -49.28
CA VAL A 426 36.09 70.75 -49.08
C VAL A 426 36.67 69.38 -49.48
N PRO A 427 37.28 69.19 -50.67
CA PRO A 427 37.98 67.95 -51.00
C PRO A 427 39.12 67.60 -50.01
N LEU A 428 39.92 68.58 -49.58
CA LEU A 428 40.99 68.36 -48.59
C LEU A 428 40.45 67.90 -47.22
N LEU A 429 39.27 68.38 -46.81
CA LEU A 429 38.60 67.91 -45.59
C LEU A 429 38.25 66.41 -45.69
N PHE A 430 37.72 65.94 -46.82
CA PHE A 430 37.44 64.51 -47.02
C PHE A 430 38.71 63.65 -47.17
N VAL A 431 39.77 64.18 -47.80
CA VAL A 431 41.07 63.51 -47.85
C VAL A 431 41.66 63.37 -46.44
N GLY A 432 41.70 64.46 -45.68
CA GLY A 432 42.23 64.50 -44.31
C GLY A 432 41.43 63.64 -43.33
N MET A 433 40.09 63.70 -43.36
CA MET A 433 39.22 62.85 -42.54
C MET A 433 39.51 61.36 -42.75
N ALA A 434 39.63 60.94 -44.01
CA ALA A 434 39.83 59.54 -44.33
C ALA A 434 41.30 59.09 -44.18
N ALA A 435 42.29 59.98 -44.35
CA ALA A 435 43.69 59.69 -43.97
C ALA A 435 43.86 59.54 -42.45
N LEU A 436 43.17 60.37 -41.65
CA LEU A 436 43.05 60.19 -40.21
C LEU A 436 42.32 58.88 -39.88
N GLY A 437 41.22 58.57 -40.56
CA GLY A 437 40.50 57.30 -40.42
C GLY A 437 41.39 56.08 -40.68
N GLU A 438 42.11 56.05 -41.79
CA GLU A 438 43.07 54.99 -42.16
C GLU A 438 44.27 54.92 -41.19
N ALA A 439 44.65 56.02 -40.53
CA ALA A 439 45.71 56.04 -39.51
C ALA A 439 45.22 55.62 -38.11
N ARG A 440 43.97 55.91 -37.76
CA ARG A 440 43.35 55.61 -36.44
C ARG A 440 42.77 54.21 -36.38
N LEU A 441 42.13 53.73 -37.44
CA LEU A 441 41.37 52.47 -37.49
C LEU A 441 42.18 51.29 -38.09
N ARG A 442 43.52 51.33 -37.99
CA ARG A 442 44.39 50.25 -38.48
C ARG A 442 44.10 48.93 -37.76
N GLY A 443 43.85 47.88 -38.54
CA GLY A 443 43.60 46.52 -38.04
C GLY A 443 42.71 45.70 -38.99
N SER A 444 41.66 46.31 -39.54
CA SER A 444 40.77 45.64 -40.50
C SER A 444 41.35 45.59 -41.91
N GLY A 445 41.11 44.49 -42.62
CA GLY A 445 41.75 44.19 -43.91
C GLY A 445 41.27 45.07 -45.07
N ARG A 446 42.25 45.75 -45.71
CA ARG A 446 42.12 46.67 -46.87
C ARG A 446 41.32 47.97 -46.59
N PRO A 447 41.76 49.12 -47.14
CA PRO A 447 41.00 50.37 -47.02
C PRO A 447 39.67 50.25 -47.77
N GLY A 448 38.56 50.24 -47.01
CA GLY A 448 37.22 50.02 -47.56
C GLY A 448 36.75 51.14 -48.48
N ARG A 449 35.88 50.78 -49.44
CA ARG A 449 35.30 51.70 -50.45
C ARG A 449 34.65 52.97 -49.87
N TRP A 450 34.24 52.93 -48.59
CA TRP A 450 33.66 54.07 -47.85
C TRP A 450 34.53 55.33 -47.86
N ALA A 451 35.85 55.20 -47.91
CA ALA A 451 36.78 56.32 -47.98
C ALA A 451 36.95 56.89 -49.41
N VAL A 452 36.81 56.06 -50.44
CA VAL A 452 37.16 56.43 -51.84
C VAL A 452 36.03 57.19 -52.52
N ALA A 453 34.78 56.70 -52.42
CA ALA A 453 33.64 57.30 -53.10
C ALA A 453 33.38 58.79 -52.73
N PRO A 454 33.34 59.21 -51.44
CA PRO A 454 33.11 60.62 -51.10
C PRO A 454 34.31 61.52 -51.44
N ARG A 455 35.56 61.02 -51.40
CA ARG A 455 36.74 61.77 -51.90
C ARG A 455 36.55 62.13 -53.38
N VAL A 456 36.29 61.13 -54.23
CA VAL A 456 36.10 61.32 -55.68
C VAL A 456 34.89 62.21 -55.97
N ALA A 457 33.77 62.00 -55.27
CA ALA A 457 32.57 62.81 -55.43
C ALA A 457 32.78 64.29 -55.04
N ALA A 458 33.53 64.57 -53.97
CA ALA A 458 33.86 65.95 -53.58
C ALA A 458 34.75 66.66 -54.63
N PHE A 459 35.75 65.97 -55.20
CA PHE A 459 36.56 66.52 -56.29
C PHE A 459 35.74 66.77 -57.57
N ALA A 460 34.86 65.84 -57.96
CA ALA A 460 33.97 66.01 -59.11
C ALA A 460 32.97 67.16 -58.91
N GLY A 461 32.39 67.28 -57.71
CA GLY A 461 31.53 68.38 -57.31
C GLY A 461 32.24 69.73 -57.35
N ALA A 462 33.46 69.81 -56.81
CA ALA A 462 34.27 71.03 -56.84
C ALA A 462 34.66 71.44 -58.27
N ALA A 463 34.99 70.50 -59.15
CA ALA A 463 35.26 70.79 -60.56
C ALA A 463 34.01 71.34 -61.28
N ALA A 464 32.84 70.75 -61.05
CA ALA A 464 31.57 71.24 -61.61
C ALA A 464 31.20 72.62 -61.05
N GLY A 465 31.36 72.84 -59.74
CA GLY A 465 31.09 74.12 -59.08
C GLY A 465 32.00 75.24 -59.55
N ALA A 466 33.29 74.97 -59.79
CA ALA A 466 34.23 75.93 -60.35
C ALA A 466 33.87 76.31 -61.80
N GLY A 467 33.44 75.34 -62.62
CA GLY A 467 32.93 75.60 -63.97
C GLY A 467 31.67 76.48 -63.97
N LEU A 468 30.70 76.17 -63.11
CA LEU A 468 29.50 76.99 -62.92
C LEU A 468 29.83 78.38 -62.37
N GLY A 469 30.76 78.49 -61.42
CA GLY A 469 31.23 79.75 -60.86
C GLY A 469 31.83 80.67 -61.92
N GLN A 470 32.67 80.15 -62.81
CA GLN A 470 33.20 80.91 -63.95
C GLN A 470 32.10 81.36 -64.92
N ALA A 471 31.12 80.50 -65.21
CA ALA A 471 30.04 80.81 -66.15
C ALA A 471 28.98 81.80 -65.63
N THR A 472 28.78 81.93 -64.31
CA THR A 472 27.60 82.62 -63.74
C THR A 472 27.85 83.98 -63.08
N GLY A 473 29.11 84.40 -62.87
CA GLY A 473 29.42 85.71 -62.26
C GLY A 473 28.92 85.93 -60.83
N PRO A 474 28.95 84.94 -59.91
CA PRO A 474 28.39 85.09 -58.57
C PRO A 474 29.14 86.16 -57.76
N SER A 475 28.40 86.97 -57.01
CA SER A 475 28.99 87.97 -56.12
C SER A 475 29.77 87.33 -54.97
N LEU A 476 30.82 87.99 -54.49
CA LEU A 476 31.73 87.43 -53.46
C LEU A 476 31.01 87.01 -52.17
N TRP A 477 29.91 87.68 -51.81
CA TRP A 477 29.08 87.31 -50.67
C TRP A 477 28.34 85.97 -50.88
N LEU A 478 27.83 85.70 -52.09
CA LEU A 478 27.21 84.42 -52.43
C LEU A 478 28.23 83.28 -52.41
N GLY A 479 29.45 83.53 -52.91
CA GLY A 479 30.57 82.59 -52.78
C GLY A 479 30.90 82.29 -51.30
N GLY A 480 30.93 83.33 -50.45
CA GLY A 480 31.14 83.20 -49.01
C GLY A 480 30.07 82.35 -48.31
N PHE A 481 28.79 82.61 -48.56
CA PHE A 481 27.69 81.79 -48.02
C PHE A 481 27.71 80.36 -48.59
N GLY A 482 28.03 80.18 -49.87
CA GLY A 482 28.20 78.87 -50.51
C GLY A 482 29.32 78.05 -49.87
N LEU A 483 30.46 78.68 -49.57
CA LEU A 483 31.58 78.03 -48.87
C LEU A 483 31.23 77.67 -47.42
N LEU A 484 30.50 78.53 -46.69
CA LEU A 484 30.05 78.20 -45.33
C LEU A 484 29.04 77.05 -45.31
N ALA A 485 28.07 77.03 -46.23
CA ALA A 485 27.14 75.92 -46.40
C ALA A 485 27.85 74.63 -46.84
N GLY A 486 28.80 74.73 -47.79
CA GLY A 486 29.63 73.61 -48.25
C GLY A 486 30.48 73.01 -47.14
N LEU A 487 31.16 73.84 -46.33
CA LEU A 487 31.94 73.40 -45.17
C LEU A 487 31.07 72.80 -44.06
N GLY A 488 29.89 73.38 -43.79
CA GLY A 488 28.93 72.81 -42.83
C GLY A 488 28.40 71.44 -43.28
N GLY A 489 28.02 71.31 -44.55
CA GLY A 489 27.61 70.04 -45.15
C GLY A 489 28.75 69.01 -45.18
N ALA A 490 29.96 69.42 -45.51
CA ALA A 490 31.16 68.58 -45.46
C ALA A 490 31.47 68.11 -44.02
N GLY A 491 31.32 68.98 -43.02
CA GLY A 491 31.52 68.66 -41.61
C GLY A 491 30.53 67.62 -41.08
N GLU A 492 29.23 67.79 -41.32
CA GLU A 492 28.21 66.82 -40.85
C GLU A 492 28.23 65.52 -41.67
N THR A 493 28.54 65.55 -42.97
CA THR A 493 28.74 64.31 -43.75
C THR A 493 30.01 63.56 -43.32
N ALA A 494 31.12 64.26 -43.07
CA ALA A 494 32.32 63.67 -42.46
C ALA A 494 32.03 63.10 -41.06
N ARG A 495 31.21 63.77 -40.24
CA ARG A 495 30.77 63.25 -38.92
C ARG A 495 29.93 61.98 -39.06
N ARG A 496 29.03 61.89 -40.05
CA ARG A 496 28.23 60.69 -40.33
C ARG A 496 29.09 59.54 -40.85
N LEU A 497 30.03 59.83 -41.76
CA LEU A 497 30.99 58.85 -42.24
C LEU A 497 31.90 58.34 -41.11
N TRP A 498 32.40 59.22 -40.24
CA TRP A 498 33.16 58.82 -39.05
C TRP A 498 32.35 57.94 -38.10
N ARG A 499 31.12 58.33 -37.76
CA ARG A 499 30.22 57.50 -36.93
C ARG A 499 29.99 56.10 -37.53
N ALA A 500 29.79 56.01 -38.85
CA ALA A 500 29.59 54.73 -39.54
C ALA A 500 30.89 53.90 -39.59
N ALA A 501 32.04 54.53 -39.90
CA ALA A 501 33.34 53.87 -39.93
C ALA A 501 33.78 53.39 -38.55
N ALA A 502 33.67 54.23 -37.51
CA ALA A 502 33.93 53.85 -36.13
C ALA A 502 32.92 52.80 -35.62
N GLY A 503 31.66 52.87 -36.05
CA GLY A 503 30.62 51.88 -35.70
C GLY A 503 30.75 50.52 -36.41
N ALA A 504 31.49 50.46 -37.52
CA ALA A 504 31.79 49.21 -38.24
C ALA A 504 33.23 48.69 -38.03
N TRP A 505 34.15 49.54 -37.58
CA TRP A 505 35.47 49.14 -37.07
C TRP A 505 35.37 48.62 -35.65
N ALA A 506 34.71 49.37 -34.76
CA ALA A 506 34.52 48.93 -33.40
C ALA A 506 33.52 47.76 -33.42
N PRO A 507 33.83 46.64 -32.77
CA PRO A 507 32.91 45.53 -32.68
C PRO A 507 31.79 45.91 -31.69
N GLY A 508 30.79 46.66 -32.15
CA GLY A 508 29.55 46.90 -31.40
C GLY A 508 28.74 45.61 -31.14
N ARG A 509 29.18 44.49 -31.71
CA ARG A 509 28.73 43.14 -31.37
C ARG A 509 29.49 42.52 -30.19
N VAL A 510 30.73 42.96 -29.88
CA VAL A 510 31.48 42.47 -28.70
C VAL A 510 30.81 42.89 -27.40
N THR A 511 30.46 44.17 -27.19
CA THR A 511 29.79 44.56 -25.94
C THR A 511 28.42 43.88 -25.79
N ALA A 512 27.70 43.66 -26.90
CA ALA A 512 26.45 42.90 -26.92
C ALA A 512 26.62 41.38 -26.67
N VAL A 513 27.69 40.76 -27.17
CA VAL A 513 28.01 39.35 -26.92
C VAL A 513 28.53 39.15 -25.50
N LEU A 514 29.38 40.04 -24.99
CA LEU A 514 29.85 40.04 -23.60
C LEU A 514 28.69 40.25 -22.63
N ARG A 515 27.76 41.19 -22.90
CA ARG A 515 26.56 41.36 -22.08
C ARG A 515 25.66 40.12 -22.12
N ARG A 516 25.42 39.53 -23.29
CA ARG A 516 24.70 38.23 -23.41
C ARG A 516 25.42 37.08 -22.68
N ALA A 517 26.75 37.10 -22.61
CA ALA A 517 27.51 36.11 -21.85
C ALA A 517 27.39 36.34 -20.34
N LEU A 518 27.40 37.59 -19.88
CA LEU A 518 27.11 37.97 -18.49
C LEU A 518 25.68 37.57 -18.09
N ASP A 519 24.68 37.90 -18.90
CA ASP A 519 23.27 37.51 -18.71
C ASP A 519 23.13 35.97 -18.64
N GLY A 520 23.90 35.23 -19.45
CA GLY A 520 23.90 33.77 -19.48
C GLY A 520 24.57 33.13 -18.26
N LEU A 521 25.72 33.67 -17.82
CA LEU A 521 26.41 33.23 -16.61
C LEU A 521 25.59 33.52 -15.35
N ASP A 522 24.93 34.68 -15.28
CA ASP A 522 24.02 35.03 -14.18
C ASP A 522 22.75 34.15 -14.18
N GLY A 523 22.28 33.74 -15.36
CA GLY A 523 21.22 32.73 -15.53
C GLY A 523 21.62 31.35 -15.01
N LEU A 524 22.81 30.86 -15.37
CA LEU A 524 23.37 29.60 -14.83
C LEU A 524 23.58 29.68 -13.31
N LEU A 525 23.98 30.84 -12.78
CA LEU A 525 24.13 31.07 -11.35
C LEU A 525 22.79 31.08 -10.61
N ALA A 526 21.73 31.64 -11.21
CA ALA A 526 20.37 31.58 -10.68
C ALA A 526 19.81 30.15 -10.69
N GLU A 527 20.02 29.39 -11.78
CA GLU A 527 19.65 27.97 -11.88
C GLU A 527 20.39 27.13 -10.83
N ALA A 528 21.69 27.36 -10.64
CA ALA A 528 22.47 26.71 -9.59
C ALA A 528 21.93 27.00 -8.18
N VAL A 529 21.58 28.26 -7.87
CA VAL A 529 20.98 28.63 -6.56
C VAL A 529 19.58 28.03 -6.38
N GLN A 530 18.79 27.87 -7.45
CA GLN A 530 17.49 27.20 -7.42
C GLN A 530 17.58 25.69 -7.21
N GLU A 531 18.56 25.01 -7.82
CA GLU A 531 18.81 23.58 -7.56
C GLU A 531 19.44 23.34 -6.17
N HIS A 532 20.13 24.35 -5.59
CA HIS A 532 20.60 24.33 -4.20
C HIS A 532 19.55 24.76 -3.15
N TRP A 533 18.31 25.07 -3.55
CA TRP A 533 17.22 25.31 -2.60
C TRP A 533 16.70 23.98 -2.01
N ALA A 534 16.53 23.93 -0.69
CA ALA A 534 15.96 22.81 0.05
C ALA A 534 16.64 21.44 -0.24
N VAL A 535 17.97 21.42 -0.40
CA VAL A 535 18.71 20.22 -0.87
C VAL A 535 18.55 19.02 0.07
N GLU A 536 18.62 19.23 1.39
CA GLU A 536 18.48 18.13 2.36
C GLU A 536 17.05 17.60 2.33
N GLU A 537 16.04 18.48 2.32
CA GLU A 537 14.62 18.14 2.25
C GLU A 537 14.25 17.46 0.92
N ARG A 538 14.87 17.88 -0.20
CA ARG A 538 14.66 17.31 -1.52
C ARG A 538 15.31 15.94 -1.69
N LEU A 539 16.56 15.78 -1.27
CA LEU A 539 17.23 14.47 -1.23
C LEU A 539 16.47 13.53 -0.30
N TYR A 540 16.08 14.00 0.88
CA TYR A 540 15.25 13.26 1.83
C TYR A 540 13.91 12.82 1.23
N CYS A 541 13.20 13.72 0.54
CA CYS A 541 11.96 13.38 -0.15
C CYS A 541 12.18 12.37 -1.29
N ALA A 542 13.27 12.50 -2.05
CA ALA A 542 13.60 11.58 -3.14
C ALA A 542 13.95 10.17 -2.60
N ASP A 543 14.76 10.08 -1.55
CA ASP A 543 15.16 8.82 -0.93
C ASP A 543 14.04 8.17 -0.12
N ALA A 544 13.21 8.96 0.57
CA ALA A 544 11.98 8.46 1.18
C ALA A 544 11.00 7.93 0.13
N ALA A 545 10.81 8.64 -0.99
CA ALA A 545 9.98 8.17 -2.11
C ALA A 545 10.57 6.92 -2.78
N ARG A 546 11.89 6.80 -2.92
CA ARG A 546 12.57 5.58 -3.38
C ARG A 546 12.38 4.41 -2.42
N SER A 547 12.52 4.64 -1.11
CA SER A 547 12.36 3.60 -0.08
C SER A 547 10.90 3.09 -0.03
N VAL A 548 9.93 4.02 -0.08
CA VAL A 548 8.50 3.69 -0.29
C VAL A 548 8.30 2.88 -1.57
N ALA A 549 8.86 3.31 -2.71
CA ALA A 549 8.72 2.61 -3.99
C ALA A 549 9.47 1.26 -4.05
N GLY A 550 10.50 1.05 -3.23
CA GLY A 550 11.17 -0.23 -3.06
C GLY A 550 10.29 -1.21 -2.28
N MET A 551 9.80 -0.78 -1.12
CA MET A 551 8.89 -1.55 -0.28
C MET A 551 7.59 -1.92 -1.02
N LEU A 552 6.98 -0.98 -1.77
CA LEU A 552 5.80 -1.25 -2.60
C LEU A 552 6.04 -2.25 -3.75
N ARG A 553 7.28 -2.36 -4.26
CA ARG A 553 7.64 -3.43 -5.22
C ARG A 553 7.87 -4.76 -4.52
N ALA A 554 8.47 -4.76 -3.33
CA ALA A 554 8.67 -5.97 -2.53
C ALA A 554 7.34 -6.59 -2.09
N THR A 555 6.35 -5.79 -1.69
CA THR A 555 5.01 -6.29 -1.35
C THR A 555 4.23 -6.78 -2.58
N ALA A 556 4.40 -6.15 -3.75
CA ALA A 556 3.86 -6.66 -5.01
C ALA A 556 4.48 -8.02 -5.38
N ALA A 557 5.80 -8.16 -5.30
CA ALA A 557 6.51 -9.41 -5.59
C ALA A 557 6.17 -10.53 -4.59
N ALA A 558 5.98 -10.21 -3.31
CA ALA A 558 5.53 -11.18 -2.30
C ALA A 558 4.11 -11.68 -2.57
N ALA A 559 3.19 -10.80 -3.00
CA ALA A 559 1.85 -11.19 -3.41
C ALA A 559 1.84 -12.03 -4.69
N GLU A 560 2.69 -11.71 -5.67
CA GLU A 560 2.84 -12.50 -6.91
C GLU A 560 3.44 -13.89 -6.63
N ALA A 561 4.42 -13.99 -5.72
CA ALA A 561 4.96 -15.27 -5.27
C ALA A 561 3.90 -16.14 -4.55
N GLU A 562 2.93 -15.55 -3.86
CA GLU A 562 1.76 -16.28 -3.35
C GLU A 562 0.70 -16.59 -4.44
N ALA A 563 0.67 -15.84 -5.54
CA ALA A 563 -0.25 -16.13 -6.65
C ALA A 563 0.14 -17.39 -7.46
N VAL A 564 1.42 -17.78 -7.45
CA VAL A 564 1.91 -19.04 -8.05
C VAL A 564 1.30 -20.25 -7.31
N PRO A 565 0.78 -21.28 -8.01
CA PRO A 565 0.27 -22.50 -7.38
C PRO A 565 1.38 -23.35 -6.75
N GLU A 566 1.10 -24.06 -5.66
CA GLU A 566 2.10 -24.84 -4.91
C GLU A 566 2.96 -25.82 -5.73
N PRO A 567 2.43 -26.63 -6.68
CA PRO A 567 3.28 -27.49 -7.52
C PRO A 567 4.31 -26.70 -8.34
N GLU A 568 4.03 -25.47 -8.74
CA GLU A 568 4.96 -24.61 -9.47
C GLU A 568 5.94 -23.88 -8.53
N ARG A 569 5.57 -23.60 -7.28
CA ARG A 569 6.53 -23.06 -6.29
C ARG A 569 7.62 -24.07 -5.94
N LEU A 570 7.25 -25.34 -5.78
CA LEU A 570 8.18 -26.41 -5.45
C LEU A 570 9.18 -26.66 -6.61
N THR A 571 8.73 -26.61 -7.86
CA THR A 571 9.63 -26.70 -9.02
C THR A 571 10.45 -25.43 -9.22
N ALA A 572 9.89 -24.23 -9.01
CA ALA A 572 10.62 -22.97 -9.14
C ALA A 572 11.78 -22.84 -8.12
N SER A 573 11.57 -23.27 -6.87
CA SER A 573 12.66 -23.35 -5.86
C SER A 573 13.72 -24.40 -6.22
N GLY A 574 13.37 -25.46 -6.96
CA GLY A 574 14.33 -26.44 -7.48
C GLY A 574 15.07 -25.99 -8.74
N ALA A 575 14.48 -25.10 -9.54
CA ALA A 575 14.94 -24.76 -10.90
C ALA A 575 16.20 -23.86 -10.97
N PHE A 576 16.70 -23.35 -9.84
CA PHE A 576 17.92 -22.53 -9.79
C PHE A 576 19.22 -23.33 -9.51
N ALA A 577 19.18 -24.66 -9.63
CA ALA A 577 20.29 -25.56 -9.30
C ALA A 577 20.68 -26.54 -10.45
N GLU A 578 20.82 -26.06 -11.69
CA GLU A 578 21.58 -26.80 -12.71
C GLU A 578 23.11 -26.68 -12.46
N PRO A 579 23.89 -27.76 -12.50
CA PRO A 579 25.29 -27.77 -12.07
C PRO A 579 26.25 -27.27 -13.17
N GLY A 580 26.37 -25.94 -13.32
CA GLY A 580 27.36 -25.30 -14.21
C GLY A 580 28.71 -25.02 -13.52
N GLU A 581 29.80 -25.55 -14.08
CA GLU A 581 31.18 -25.53 -13.55
C GLU A 581 31.63 -24.19 -12.92
N ARG A 582 31.81 -24.17 -11.59
CA ARG A 582 32.78 -23.30 -10.91
C ARG A 582 33.51 -24.06 -9.80
N THR A 583 34.83 -23.91 -9.76
CA THR A 583 35.71 -24.50 -8.75
C THR A 583 35.44 -23.91 -7.37
N PRO A 584 35.46 -24.70 -6.28
CA PRO A 584 35.35 -24.18 -4.94
C PRO A 584 36.57 -23.35 -4.57
N ALA A 585 36.34 -22.15 -4.05
CA ALA A 585 37.28 -21.44 -3.19
C ALA A 585 36.72 -21.52 -1.75
N GLU A 586 37.59 -21.83 -0.80
CA GLU A 586 37.23 -22.05 0.60
C GLU A 586 37.18 -20.72 1.36
N ASP A 587 36.12 -20.49 2.12
CA ASP A 587 35.99 -19.51 3.22
C ASP A 587 34.69 -19.88 3.97
N ASP A 588 34.75 -20.87 4.87
CA ASP A 588 34.97 -20.70 6.32
C ASP A 588 33.75 -20.14 7.08
N TRP A 589 33.00 -21.08 7.68
CA TRP A 589 31.90 -20.85 8.63
C TRP A 589 31.87 -21.90 9.76
N LEU A 590 32.97 -22.65 9.97
CA LEU A 590 33.00 -23.85 10.83
C LEU A 590 34.18 -23.90 11.82
N ALA A 591 34.53 -22.76 12.42
CA ALA A 591 35.21 -22.70 13.72
C ALA A 591 34.78 -21.42 14.46
N GLY A 592 34.23 -21.43 15.67
CA GLY A 592 33.84 -22.50 16.61
C GLY A 592 33.40 -21.81 17.93
N PRO A 593 33.62 -22.37 19.12
CA PRO A 593 33.73 -23.77 19.51
C PRO A 593 32.61 -24.17 20.53
N SER A 594 32.52 -25.46 20.90
CA SER A 594 31.58 -25.95 21.93
C SER A 594 32.18 -25.99 23.33
N ALA A 595 31.34 -25.81 24.35
CA ALA A 595 31.51 -26.20 25.76
C ALA A 595 30.13 -26.11 26.44
N LEU A 596 29.59 -27.11 27.15
CA LEU A 596 30.18 -28.32 27.74
C LEU A 596 29.34 -29.59 27.47
N GLU A 597 30.03 -30.74 27.33
CA GLU A 597 29.52 -32.11 27.55
C GLU A 597 29.51 -32.41 29.08
N THR A 598 29.24 -33.58 29.69
CA THR A 598 29.31 -35.04 29.41
C THR A 598 28.32 -35.77 30.36
N ASP A 599 27.87 -37.03 30.24
CA ASP A 599 27.74 -38.06 29.18
C ASP A 599 26.29 -38.62 29.30
N ASP A 600 25.79 -39.83 28.98
CA ASP A 600 26.21 -41.19 28.56
C ASP A 600 24.94 -41.83 27.90
N ALA A 601 24.92 -42.98 27.20
CA ALA A 601 25.81 -43.67 26.24
C ALA A 601 25.08 -44.98 25.79
N PHE A 602 25.29 -45.44 24.54
CA PHE A 602 24.74 -46.68 23.93
C PHE A 602 23.20 -46.75 23.74
N ALA A 603 22.61 -47.49 22.78
CA ALA A 603 23.12 -48.31 21.66
C ALA A 603 22.17 -48.21 20.44
N ALA A 604 22.48 -48.88 19.32
CA ALA A 604 21.75 -48.78 18.04
C ALA A 604 21.08 -50.08 17.55
N THR A 605 19.95 -49.93 16.85
CA THR A 605 19.35 -50.76 15.76
C THR A 605 18.24 -49.87 15.14
N ASP A 606 18.17 -49.48 13.87
CA ASP A 606 18.48 -50.09 12.55
C ASP A 606 17.25 -50.75 11.88
N ASP A 607 17.21 -50.63 10.54
CA ASP A 607 16.16 -51.00 9.56
C ASP A 607 14.72 -50.41 9.70
N GLY A 608 14.18 -49.92 8.57
CA GLY A 608 12.79 -49.41 8.51
C GLY A 608 12.43 -48.49 7.34
N GLU A 609 12.90 -48.73 6.11
CA GLU A 609 12.45 -47.97 4.92
C GLU A 609 10.94 -48.15 4.68
N ALA A 610 10.17 -47.07 4.79
CA ALA A 610 8.73 -47.05 4.55
C ALA A 610 8.37 -46.15 3.35
N ASP A 611 7.67 -46.73 2.37
CA ASP A 611 7.33 -46.09 1.09
C ASP A 611 6.22 -45.04 1.21
N TRP A 612 6.62 -43.76 1.19
CA TRP A 612 5.73 -42.60 1.22
C TRP A 612 4.98 -42.32 -0.09
N ALA A 613 5.28 -43.02 -1.20
CA ALA A 613 4.59 -42.81 -2.48
C ALA A 613 3.22 -43.50 -2.57
N SER A 614 2.95 -44.46 -1.67
CA SER A 614 1.77 -45.34 -1.72
C SER A 614 0.42 -44.69 -1.36
N VAL A 615 0.41 -43.46 -0.83
CA VAL A 615 -0.79 -42.79 -0.28
C VAL A 615 -1.75 -42.23 -1.34
N TYR A 616 -1.31 -42.06 -2.60
CA TYR A 616 -2.09 -41.40 -3.67
C TYR A 616 -2.50 -42.30 -4.84
N ALA A 617 -2.54 -43.63 -4.63
CA ALA A 617 -2.95 -44.60 -5.65
C ALA A 617 -4.49 -44.74 -5.75
N TRP A 618 -5.15 -43.83 -6.47
CA TRP A 618 -6.56 -44.02 -6.84
C TRP A 618 -6.72 -45.08 -7.95
N ARG A 619 -7.63 -46.03 -7.71
CA ARG A 619 -8.25 -46.94 -8.68
C ARG A 619 -9.78 -46.77 -8.57
N ASP A 620 -10.59 -47.06 -9.58
CA ASP A 620 -10.33 -47.90 -10.77
C ASP A 620 -10.97 -47.35 -12.05
N GLU A 621 -10.68 -47.97 -13.18
CA GLU A 621 -11.28 -47.60 -14.48
C GLU A 621 -12.74 -48.05 -14.60
N SER A 622 -13.55 -47.33 -15.40
CA SER A 622 -14.65 -47.97 -16.14
C SER A 622 -14.88 -47.30 -17.50
N SER A 623 -14.81 -48.12 -18.54
CA SER A 623 -14.92 -47.72 -19.95
C SER A 623 -16.37 -47.55 -20.40
N TRP A 624 -16.64 -46.58 -21.26
CA TRP A 624 -17.85 -46.55 -22.09
C TRP A 624 -17.50 -46.17 -23.54
N ASP A 625 -17.79 -47.08 -24.45
CA ASP A 625 -17.61 -46.91 -25.90
C ASP A 625 -18.62 -45.91 -26.49
N GLU A 626 -18.19 -45.17 -27.52
CA GLU A 626 -19.11 -44.48 -28.42
C GLU A 626 -19.89 -45.50 -29.28
N PRO A 627 -21.15 -45.18 -29.61
CA PRO A 627 -21.65 -45.46 -30.95
C PRO A 627 -22.17 -44.20 -31.65
N ALA A 628 -21.79 -44.07 -32.93
CA ALA A 628 -22.05 -42.88 -33.73
C ALA A 628 -23.49 -42.77 -34.29
N GLU A 629 -23.75 -41.61 -34.90
CA GLU A 629 -25.01 -41.14 -35.47
C GLU A 629 -25.80 -42.14 -36.35
N ARG A 630 -27.13 -42.05 -36.29
CA ARG A 630 -27.98 -42.16 -37.49
C ARG A 630 -29.29 -41.40 -37.33
N GLY A 631 -29.58 -40.49 -38.26
CA GLY A 631 -30.80 -39.66 -38.25
C GLY A 631 -31.96 -40.18 -39.11
N GLU A 632 -33.11 -39.52 -38.97
CA GLU A 632 -34.34 -39.59 -39.78
C GLU A 632 -35.09 -40.96 -39.83
N GLN A 633 -36.43 -41.08 -39.74
CA GLN A 633 -37.48 -40.31 -40.43
C GLN A 633 -38.89 -40.39 -39.77
N ARG A 634 -39.61 -39.26 -39.84
CA ARG A 634 -41.05 -39.05 -40.16
C ARG A 634 -42.22 -39.81 -39.47
N GLU A 635 -43.09 -38.95 -38.93
CA GLU A 635 -44.55 -38.81 -39.18
C GLU A 635 -45.64 -39.51 -38.32
N LYS A 636 -46.58 -38.63 -37.90
CA LYS A 636 -48.03 -38.80 -37.61
C LYS A 636 -48.48 -39.37 -36.26
N GLY A 637 -49.36 -38.59 -35.62
CA GLY A 637 -50.21 -39.04 -34.51
C GLY A 637 -50.67 -37.89 -33.61
N ALA A 638 -51.61 -37.05 -34.05
CA ALA A 638 -52.26 -36.08 -33.17
C ALA A 638 -53.48 -36.72 -32.49
N GLY A 639 -53.57 -36.60 -31.17
CA GLY A 639 -54.70 -37.07 -30.36
C GLY A 639 -54.53 -36.61 -28.92
N GLU A 640 -55.57 -35.99 -28.36
CA GLU A 640 -55.53 -35.37 -27.04
C GLU A 640 -55.67 -36.45 -25.94
N SER A 641 -54.79 -36.42 -24.93
CA SER A 641 -54.95 -37.18 -23.69
C SER A 641 -54.21 -36.48 -22.55
N GLN A 642 -54.94 -36.18 -21.49
CA GLN A 642 -54.49 -35.35 -20.37
C GLN A 642 -53.90 -36.22 -19.26
N GLU A 643 -52.59 -36.44 -19.23
CA GLU A 643 -51.95 -37.14 -18.11
C GLU A 643 -50.47 -36.79 -17.89
N ARG A 644 -50.05 -36.93 -16.62
CA ARG A 644 -48.68 -36.86 -16.04
C ARG A 644 -47.57 -36.20 -16.87
N ASN A 645 -47.15 -35.01 -16.42
CA ASN A 645 -45.84 -34.45 -16.71
C ASN A 645 -44.73 -35.37 -16.11
N PRO A 646 -43.78 -35.87 -16.91
CA PRO A 646 -42.69 -36.72 -16.39
C PRO A 646 -41.65 -35.89 -15.62
N ALA A 647 -40.98 -36.50 -14.65
CA ALA A 647 -39.89 -35.84 -13.92
C ALA A 647 -38.70 -35.59 -14.85
N ALA A 648 -38.13 -34.38 -14.78
CA ALA A 648 -36.91 -34.02 -15.49
C ALA A 648 -35.65 -34.53 -14.75
N PRO A 649 -34.45 -34.55 -15.38
CA PRO A 649 -33.25 -35.25 -14.86
C PRO A 649 -32.58 -34.72 -13.58
N TRP A 650 -33.28 -33.98 -12.71
CA TRP A 650 -32.71 -33.40 -11.49
C TRP A 650 -32.58 -34.41 -10.33
N GLU A 651 -33.34 -35.51 -10.34
CA GLU A 651 -33.33 -36.54 -9.27
C GLU A 651 -32.04 -37.37 -9.22
N GLU A 652 -31.18 -37.32 -10.24
CA GLU A 652 -29.91 -38.07 -10.24
C GLU A 652 -28.76 -37.31 -9.58
N ARG A 653 -28.81 -35.97 -9.55
CA ARG A 653 -27.74 -35.14 -8.97
C ARG A 653 -27.84 -34.96 -7.45
N THR A 654 -28.95 -35.36 -6.84
CA THR A 654 -29.21 -35.28 -5.39
C THR A 654 -28.86 -36.56 -4.63
N LYS A 655 -28.33 -37.59 -5.33
CA LYS A 655 -27.85 -38.87 -4.76
C LYS A 655 -26.58 -38.70 -3.89
N GLY A 656 -26.71 -38.00 -2.76
CA GLY A 656 -25.63 -37.82 -1.77
C GLY A 656 -25.80 -36.67 -0.77
N VAL A 657 -26.61 -35.65 -1.06
CA VAL A 657 -26.74 -34.47 -0.18
C VAL A 657 -27.77 -34.71 0.94
N PRO A 658 -27.43 -34.47 2.23
CA PRO A 658 -28.38 -34.64 3.34
C PRO A 658 -29.59 -33.70 3.24
N ARG A 659 -30.78 -34.19 3.62
CA ARG A 659 -32.06 -33.47 3.44
C ARG A 659 -32.21 -32.17 4.24
N TRP A 660 -31.32 -31.93 5.20
CA TRP A 660 -31.27 -30.71 6.02
C TRP A 660 -30.29 -29.66 5.48
N LEU A 661 -29.50 -29.98 4.47
CA LEU A 661 -28.45 -29.13 3.91
C LEU A 661 -28.83 -28.66 2.50
N GLU A 662 -29.05 -27.36 2.37
CA GLU A 662 -29.14 -26.65 1.10
C GLU A 662 -27.76 -26.05 0.79
N ARG A 663 -27.18 -26.33 -0.39
CA ARG A 663 -25.91 -25.74 -0.84
C ARG A 663 -26.18 -24.79 -2.01
N GLU A 664 -25.77 -23.54 -1.86
CA GLU A 664 -25.84 -22.52 -2.90
C GLU A 664 -24.41 -22.12 -3.29
N SER A 665 -23.85 -22.87 -4.24
CA SER A 665 -22.49 -22.67 -4.72
C SER A 665 -22.43 -21.54 -5.74
N GLY A 666 -21.79 -20.43 -5.37
CA GLY A 666 -21.61 -19.28 -6.26
C GLY A 666 -20.52 -19.52 -7.31
N GLU A 667 -20.74 -19.09 -8.55
CA GLU A 667 -19.69 -19.06 -9.60
C GLU A 667 -18.70 -17.89 -9.43
N GLY A 668 -19.05 -16.92 -8.57
CA GLY A 668 -18.27 -15.70 -8.33
C GLY A 668 -18.87 -14.50 -9.05
N GLY A 669 -19.27 -13.48 -8.28
CA GLY A 669 -19.86 -12.26 -8.82
C GLY A 669 -18.84 -11.25 -9.37
N PRO A 670 -19.28 -10.25 -10.15
CA PRO A 670 -18.39 -9.33 -10.87
C PRO A 670 -17.51 -8.44 -9.97
N GLU A 671 -17.87 -8.26 -8.69
CA GLU A 671 -17.10 -7.44 -7.75
C GLU A 671 -16.20 -8.28 -6.82
N LEU A 672 -16.18 -9.62 -6.98
CA LEU A 672 -15.40 -10.56 -6.16
C LEU A 672 -13.90 -10.20 -6.14
N VAL A 673 -13.25 -10.24 -7.30
CA VAL A 673 -11.79 -9.99 -7.44
C VAL A 673 -11.43 -8.55 -7.05
N ALA A 674 -12.32 -7.59 -7.34
CA ALA A 674 -12.13 -6.19 -6.95
C ALA A 674 -12.21 -6.00 -5.43
N THR A 675 -13.16 -6.65 -4.75
CA THR A 675 -13.32 -6.60 -3.29
C THR A 675 -12.14 -7.27 -2.58
N LEU A 676 -11.73 -8.46 -3.04
CA LEU A 676 -10.56 -9.15 -2.50
C LEU A 676 -9.28 -8.32 -2.66
N ALA A 677 -9.01 -7.75 -3.85
CA ALA A 677 -7.85 -6.88 -4.05
C ALA A 677 -7.89 -5.60 -3.19
N ALA A 678 -9.09 -5.08 -2.89
CA ALA A 678 -9.27 -3.94 -1.99
C ALA A 678 -9.06 -4.31 -0.50
N ASP A 679 -9.46 -5.52 -0.08
CA ASP A 679 -9.15 -6.05 1.25
C ASP A 679 -7.62 -6.26 1.42
N LEU A 680 -6.94 -6.78 0.39
CA LEU A 680 -5.48 -6.88 0.35
C LEU A 680 -4.79 -5.50 0.44
N THR A 681 -5.40 -4.47 -0.18
CA THR A 681 -4.92 -3.09 -0.11
C THR A 681 -5.03 -2.52 1.31
N ASP A 682 -6.11 -2.84 2.04
CA ASP A 682 -6.23 -2.47 3.45
C ASP A 682 -5.22 -3.22 4.33
N ALA A 683 -4.96 -4.51 4.07
CA ALA A 683 -3.93 -5.28 4.77
C ALA A 683 -2.53 -4.65 4.62
N ALA A 684 -2.18 -4.22 3.41
CA ALA A 684 -0.91 -3.53 3.15
C ALA A 684 -0.84 -2.18 3.87
N LEU A 685 -1.92 -1.38 3.83
CA LEU A 685 -2.01 -0.11 4.55
C LEU A 685 -1.90 -0.28 6.08
N GLU A 686 -2.44 -1.38 6.62
CA GLU A 686 -2.34 -1.74 8.04
C GLU A 686 -0.89 -2.07 8.43
N ALA A 687 -0.22 -2.96 7.69
CA ALA A 687 1.20 -3.28 7.90
C ALA A 687 2.10 -2.03 7.79
N MET A 688 1.82 -1.15 6.83
CA MET A 688 2.59 0.06 6.59
C MET A 688 2.46 1.13 7.68
N LYS A 689 1.54 1.03 8.65
CA LYS A 689 1.40 2.05 9.73
C LYS A 689 2.71 2.30 10.48
N HIS A 690 3.43 1.25 10.86
CA HIS A 690 4.71 1.37 11.56
C HIS A 690 5.84 1.85 10.64
N TYR A 691 5.76 1.53 9.35
CA TYR A 691 6.69 2.02 8.32
C TYR A 691 6.55 3.53 8.11
N TRP A 692 5.32 4.05 8.00
CA TRP A 692 5.05 5.49 7.93
C TRP A 692 5.59 6.21 9.16
N GLY A 693 5.37 5.66 10.35
CA GLY A 693 5.99 6.16 11.59
C GLY A 693 7.52 6.11 11.63
N ALA A 694 8.20 5.46 10.67
CA ALA A 694 9.65 5.54 10.46
C ALA A 694 10.04 6.52 9.34
N VAL A 695 9.24 6.64 8.28
CA VAL A 695 9.36 7.65 7.21
C VAL A 695 9.09 9.07 7.73
N GLU A 696 8.25 9.24 8.74
CA GLU A 696 8.01 10.51 9.43
C GLU A 696 9.18 10.95 10.32
N ARG A 697 10.09 10.03 10.68
CA ARG A 697 11.21 10.27 11.61
C ARG A 697 12.60 10.08 10.97
N GLY A 698 12.69 9.97 9.65
CA GLY A 698 13.95 9.76 8.93
C GLY A 698 14.66 8.43 9.20
N GLN A 699 13.92 7.41 9.65
CA GLN A 699 14.45 6.10 10.03
C GLN A 699 14.02 4.95 9.09
N ALA A 700 13.59 5.29 7.87
CA ALA A 700 13.09 4.36 6.85
C ALA A 700 14.20 3.56 6.12
N GLY A 701 15.13 2.98 6.88
CA GLY A 701 16.19 2.10 6.39
C GLY A 701 15.75 0.63 6.26
N ALA A 702 16.63 -0.22 5.73
CA ALA A 702 16.33 -1.63 5.37
C ALA A 702 15.72 -2.48 6.50
N ARG A 703 16.01 -2.20 7.78
CA ARG A 703 15.39 -2.89 8.93
C ARG A 703 13.91 -2.54 9.14
N ALA A 704 13.46 -1.36 8.71
CA ALA A 704 12.04 -0.99 8.72
C ALA A 704 11.30 -1.64 7.54
N VAL A 705 11.96 -1.71 6.37
CA VAL A 705 11.43 -2.37 5.16
C VAL A 705 11.18 -3.86 5.45
N ARG A 706 12.18 -4.62 5.90
CA ARG A 706 12.03 -6.07 6.18
C ARG A 706 10.90 -6.41 7.15
N ARG A 707 10.77 -5.67 8.26
CA ARG A 707 9.65 -5.86 9.21
C ARG A 707 8.28 -5.59 8.60
N THR A 708 8.22 -4.73 7.57
CA THR A 708 6.99 -4.44 6.84
C THR A 708 6.69 -5.53 5.82
N GLU A 709 7.71 -6.08 5.14
CA GLU A 709 7.60 -7.26 4.28
C GLU A 709 7.11 -8.49 5.07
N GLU A 710 7.75 -8.77 6.21
CA GLU A 710 7.37 -9.81 7.18
C GLU A 710 5.90 -9.64 7.63
N ARG A 711 5.50 -8.43 8.03
CA ARG A 711 4.13 -8.13 8.49
C ARG A 711 3.10 -8.17 7.36
N VAL A 712 3.45 -7.81 6.13
CA VAL A 712 2.57 -7.97 4.96
C VAL A 712 2.34 -9.46 4.70
N HIS A 713 3.39 -10.29 4.69
CA HIS A 713 3.23 -11.73 4.50
C HIS A 713 2.34 -12.37 5.59
N GLU A 714 2.52 -11.97 6.85
CA GLU A 714 1.65 -12.39 7.97
C GLU A 714 0.17 -12.04 7.70
N LEU A 715 -0.11 -10.80 7.27
CA LEU A 715 -1.49 -10.36 6.98
C LEU A 715 -2.06 -10.98 5.70
N LEU A 716 -1.26 -11.26 4.66
CA LEU A 716 -1.69 -12.03 3.48
C LEU A 716 -2.10 -13.46 3.90
N SER A 717 -1.28 -14.14 4.71
CA SER A 717 -1.61 -15.47 5.23
C SER A 717 -2.87 -15.46 6.11
N THR A 718 -3.10 -14.38 6.85
CA THR A 718 -4.29 -14.17 7.68
C THR A 718 -5.53 -13.92 6.81
N ALA A 719 -5.39 -13.14 5.74
CA ALA A 719 -6.44 -12.88 4.76
C ALA A 719 -6.90 -14.17 4.05
N ARG A 720 -5.94 -15.00 3.59
CA ARG A 720 -6.23 -16.29 2.95
C ARG A 720 -6.94 -17.26 3.90
N ARG A 721 -6.48 -17.34 5.15
CA ARG A 721 -7.09 -18.16 6.20
C ARG A 721 -8.50 -17.68 6.57
N HIS A 722 -8.70 -16.36 6.63
CA HIS A 722 -10.02 -15.78 6.83
C HIS A 722 -10.98 -16.15 5.69
N LEU A 723 -10.54 -16.03 4.44
CA LEU A 723 -11.29 -16.41 3.24
C LEU A 723 -11.66 -17.91 3.24
N GLN A 724 -10.79 -18.79 3.73
CA GLN A 724 -11.06 -20.23 3.86
C GLN A 724 -12.07 -20.56 4.97
N LEU A 725 -12.01 -19.91 6.14
CA LEU A 725 -12.86 -20.21 7.30
C LEU A 725 -14.22 -19.50 7.26
N ASN A 726 -14.22 -18.22 6.90
CA ASN A 726 -15.39 -17.33 6.97
C ASN A 726 -15.98 -17.01 5.59
N GLY A 727 -15.38 -17.47 4.48
CA GLY A 727 -15.85 -17.20 3.12
C GLY A 727 -15.63 -15.75 2.69
N VAL A 728 -16.20 -15.39 1.54
CA VAL A 728 -16.02 -14.04 0.93
C VAL A 728 -16.85 -12.96 1.64
N LEU A 729 -18.06 -13.31 2.10
CA LEU A 729 -19.04 -12.34 2.58
C LEU A 729 -18.57 -11.64 3.87
N ALA A 730 -17.90 -12.35 4.77
CA ALA A 730 -17.31 -11.74 5.96
C ALA A 730 -16.12 -10.83 5.59
N PRO A 731 -16.05 -9.58 6.05
CA PRO A 731 -14.85 -8.76 5.92
C PRO A 731 -13.73 -9.26 6.85
N PRO A 732 -12.47 -9.31 6.40
CA PRO A 732 -11.34 -9.66 7.27
C PRO A 732 -11.08 -8.57 8.32
N PRO A 733 -10.40 -8.89 9.44
CA PRO A 733 -10.33 -8.02 10.62
C PRO A 733 -9.59 -6.67 10.42
N PHE A 734 -8.78 -6.55 9.37
CA PHE A 734 -8.07 -5.32 8.97
C PHE A 734 -8.82 -4.50 7.91
N ALA A 735 -9.97 -4.95 7.40
CA ALA A 735 -10.72 -4.24 6.38
C ALA A 735 -11.22 -2.88 6.91
N ALA A 736 -11.12 -1.83 6.09
CA ALA A 736 -11.45 -0.48 6.51
C ALA A 736 -12.97 -0.33 6.72
N ALA A 737 -13.41 -0.23 7.99
CA ALA A 737 -14.82 -0.15 8.40
C ALA A 737 -15.68 0.99 7.79
N ARG A 738 -15.08 1.87 6.97
CA ARG A 738 -15.76 2.89 6.15
C ARG A 738 -16.14 2.40 4.73
N ARG A 739 -15.63 1.25 4.29
CA ARG A 739 -15.95 0.66 2.98
C ARG A 739 -17.21 -0.19 3.13
N VAL A 740 -18.25 0.15 2.37
CA VAL A 740 -19.40 -0.75 2.17
C VAL A 740 -18.90 -1.94 1.35
N ARG A 741 -19.07 -3.15 1.87
CA ARG A 741 -18.72 -4.39 1.16
C ARG A 741 -19.74 -4.66 0.05
N ALA A 742 -19.31 -5.24 -1.05
CA ALA A 742 -20.20 -5.68 -2.13
C ALA A 742 -21.22 -6.72 -1.62
N THR A 743 -22.37 -6.81 -2.29
CA THR A 743 -23.50 -7.65 -1.88
C THR A 743 -23.27 -9.15 -2.12
N SER A 744 -24.11 -10.01 -1.53
CA SER A 744 -24.09 -11.46 -1.79
C SER A 744 -24.10 -11.79 -3.30
N ALA A 745 -25.00 -11.13 -4.05
CA ALA A 745 -25.13 -11.26 -5.49
C ALA A 745 -23.88 -10.76 -6.25
N ASN A 746 -23.23 -9.69 -5.78
CA ASN A 746 -22.05 -9.13 -6.42
C ASN A 746 -20.74 -9.87 -6.09
N LEU A 747 -20.72 -10.67 -5.01
CA LEU A 747 -19.56 -11.45 -4.55
C LEU A 747 -19.63 -12.93 -4.91
N LEU A 748 -20.78 -13.59 -4.67
CA LEU A 748 -20.97 -15.01 -4.94
C LEU A 748 -21.76 -15.26 -6.24
N GLY A 749 -22.66 -14.35 -6.62
CA GLY A 749 -23.67 -14.58 -7.66
C GLY A 749 -24.98 -15.19 -7.14
N THR A 750 -25.17 -15.24 -5.81
CA THR A 750 -26.29 -15.91 -5.12
C THR A 750 -27.41 -14.96 -4.71
N ASP A 751 -28.59 -15.49 -4.37
CA ASP A 751 -29.78 -14.67 -4.09
C ASP A 751 -29.85 -14.24 -2.59
N PRO A 752 -29.83 -12.92 -2.26
CA PRO A 752 -30.02 -12.44 -0.89
C PRO A 752 -31.40 -12.79 -0.28
N TYR A 753 -32.42 -13.13 -1.08
CA TYR A 753 -33.71 -13.55 -0.54
C TYR A 753 -33.67 -14.92 0.16
N ARG A 754 -32.72 -15.81 -0.18
CA ARG A 754 -32.66 -17.17 0.40
C ARG A 754 -32.32 -17.21 1.90
N PRO A 755 -31.27 -16.50 2.41
CA PRO A 755 -31.05 -16.38 3.85
C PRO A 755 -32.22 -15.70 4.57
N ALA A 756 -32.91 -14.75 3.92
CA ALA A 756 -34.05 -14.06 4.51
C ALA A 756 -35.28 -14.96 4.66
N GLU A 757 -35.58 -15.79 3.66
CA GLU A 757 -36.62 -16.83 3.71
C GLU A 757 -36.37 -17.83 4.84
N LEU A 758 -35.12 -18.34 4.94
CA LEU A 758 -34.74 -19.37 5.91
C LEU A 758 -34.73 -18.88 7.37
N VAL A 759 -34.47 -17.59 7.60
CA VAL A 759 -34.25 -17.03 8.96
C VAL A 759 -35.43 -16.17 9.44
N GLY A 760 -36.43 -15.88 8.58
CA GLY A 760 -37.62 -15.09 8.92
C GLY A 760 -38.48 -15.67 10.06
N ALA A 761 -39.45 -14.88 10.55
CA ALA A 761 -40.37 -15.33 11.60
C ALA A 761 -41.25 -16.51 11.13
N ASP A 762 -41.71 -16.42 9.88
CA ASP A 762 -42.58 -17.36 9.17
C ASP A 762 -41.84 -18.56 8.55
N ALA A 763 -40.50 -18.64 8.71
CA ALA A 763 -39.66 -19.68 8.13
C ALA A 763 -40.15 -21.10 8.50
N ASP A 764 -40.26 -21.98 7.48
CA ASP A 764 -40.90 -23.28 7.67
C ASP A 764 -40.15 -24.19 8.64
N ARG A 765 -40.78 -24.41 9.80
CA ARG A 765 -40.30 -25.28 10.87
C ARG A 765 -40.56 -26.77 10.57
N GLN A 766 -41.36 -27.11 9.55
CA GLN A 766 -41.60 -28.49 9.13
C GLN A 766 -40.45 -29.03 8.27
N ALA A 767 -39.77 -28.17 7.51
CA ALA A 767 -38.54 -28.47 6.77
C ALA A 767 -37.29 -28.66 7.66
N VAL A 768 -37.36 -28.40 8.98
CA VAL A 768 -36.25 -28.67 9.91
C VAL A 768 -36.22 -30.14 10.29
N VAL A 769 -35.15 -30.84 9.91
CA VAL A 769 -35.04 -32.29 10.07
C VAL A 769 -34.28 -32.61 11.35
N GLN A 770 -34.88 -33.44 12.21
CA GLN A 770 -34.25 -33.92 13.46
C GLN A 770 -33.21 -34.99 13.11
N LEU A 771 -31.94 -34.76 13.48
CA LEU A 771 -30.82 -35.69 13.26
C LEU A 771 -30.81 -36.80 14.31
N SER A 772 -31.93 -37.50 14.45
CA SER A 772 -32.09 -38.57 15.43
C SER A 772 -32.38 -39.89 14.76
N SER A 773 -31.66 -40.94 15.15
CA SER A 773 -31.99 -42.31 14.74
C SER A 773 -33.42 -42.68 15.20
N PRO A 774 -34.09 -43.67 14.58
CA PRO A 774 -35.43 -44.08 14.97
C PRO A 774 -35.54 -44.47 16.46
N GLU A 775 -34.48 -45.06 17.01
CA GLU A 775 -34.38 -45.48 18.42
C GLU A 775 -34.22 -44.26 19.33
N GLN A 776 -33.34 -43.32 18.96
CA GLN A 776 -33.13 -42.07 19.70
C GLN A 776 -34.41 -41.21 19.71
N GLY A 777 -35.16 -41.18 18.61
CA GLY A 777 -36.44 -40.47 18.50
C GLY A 777 -37.47 -40.91 19.55
N ALA A 778 -37.41 -42.16 20.01
CA ALA A 778 -38.25 -42.67 21.09
C ALA A 778 -37.89 -42.11 22.48
N LEU A 779 -36.67 -41.60 22.67
CA LEU A 779 -36.10 -41.08 23.92
C LEU A 779 -36.26 -39.55 24.09
N LEU A 780 -36.50 -38.81 23.00
CA LEU A 780 -36.66 -37.36 23.02
C LEU A 780 -37.91 -36.90 23.80
N SER A 781 -37.86 -35.70 24.37
CA SER A 781 -39.05 -35.06 24.96
C SER A 781 -40.17 -34.92 23.92
N ARG A 782 -41.41 -35.14 24.36
CA ARG A 782 -42.62 -34.99 23.53
C ARG A 782 -43.28 -33.62 23.66
N ASP A 783 -42.80 -32.79 24.59
CA ASP A 783 -43.29 -31.43 24.77
C ASP A 783 -42.72 -30.50 23.67
N PRO A 784 -43.54 -29.88 22.80
CA PRO A 784 -43.06 -28.93 21.80
C PRO A 784 -42.52 -27.63 22.42
N ALA A 785 -42.91 -27.26 23.64
CA ALA A 785 -42.43 -26.07 24.33
C ALA A 785 -41.02 -26.26 24.93
N ALA A 786 -40.62 -27.51 25.21
CA ALA A 786 -39.29 -27.85 25.70
C ALA A 786 -38.19 -27.79 24.62
N ALA A 787 -38.54 -27.62 23.34
CA ALA A 787 -37.57 -27.54 22.24
C ALA A 787 -37.19 -26.08 21.97
N VAL A 788 -35.91 -25.73 22.17
CA VAL A 788 -35.39 -24.37 21.95
C VAL A 788 -34.95 -24.20 20.50
N TRP A 789 -35.22 -23.02 19.93
CA TRP A 789 -34.91 -22.69 18.53
C TRP A 789 -33.87 -21.58 18.46
N ILE A 790 -32.79 -21.82 17.74
CA ILE A 790 -31.73 -20.85 17.44
C ILE A 790 -31.81 -20.52 15.94
N ARG A 791 -32.16 -19.26 15.64
CA ARG A 791 -32.01 -18.66 14.31
C ARG A 791 -30.64 -18.02 14.20
N PHE A 792 -29.94 -18.23 13.08
CA PHE A 792 -28.67 -17.55 12.83
C PHE A 792 -28.43 -17.24 11.35
N ALA A 793 -27.66 -16.19 11.10
CA ALA A 793 -27.28 -15.74 9.76
C ALA A 793 -25.93 -14.99 9.83
N PRO A 794 -25.18 -14.90 8.72
CA PRO A 794 -23.97 -14.08 8.66
C PRO A 794 -24.27 -12.62 8.97
N ARG A 795 -23.48 -11.99 9.85
CA ARG A 795 -23.55 -10.53 10.10
C ARG A 795 -23.36 -9.72 8.82
N ALA A 796 -22.59 -10.24 7.86
CA ALA A 796 -22.32 -9.59 6.58
C ALA A 796 -23.58 -9.32 5.74
N VAL A 797 -24.54 -10.25 5.70
CA VAL A 797 -25.78 -10.10 4.90
C VAL A 797 -26.91 -9.43 5.68
N ARG A 798 -26.64 -8.89 6.88
CA ARG A 798 -27.68 -8.36 7.78
C ARG A 798 -28.55 -7.29 7.10
N ASP A 799 -27.92 -6.32 6.45
CA ASP A 799 -28.65 -5.20 5.83
C ASP A 799 -29.46 -5.65 4.61
N GLU A 800 -29.00 -6.69 3.90
CA GLU A 800 -29.71 -7.34 2.80
C GLU A 800 -30.93 -8.11 3.32
N VAL A 801 -30.75 -8.94 4.34
CA VAL A 801 -31.81 -9.77 4.96
C VAL A 801 -32.87 -8.90 5.61
N GLU A 802 -32.49 -7.88 6.37
CA GLU A 802 -33.47 -6.96 6.96
C GLU A 802 -34.21 -6.13 5.90
N LYS A 803 -33.57 -5.81 4.77
CA LYS A 803 -34.21 -5.15 3.61
C LYS A 803 -35.14 -6.12 2.87
N ALA A 804 -34.76 -7.38 2.73
CA ALA A 804 -35.57 -8.44 2.14
C ALA A 804 -36.87 -8.62 2.93
N TRP A 805 -36.82 -8.79 4.26
CA TRP A 805 -38.01 -8.85 5.13
C TRP A 805 -38.91 -7.61 4.99
N ARG A 806 -38.30 -6.41 4.96
CA ARG A 806 -39.03 -5.14 4.72
C ARG A 806 -39.72 -5.09 3.36
N SER A 807 -39.19 -5.78 2.33
CA SER A 807 -39.76 -5.82 0.98
C SER A 807 -40.77 -6.95 0.76
N SER A 808 -40.63 -8.09 1.46
CA SER A 808 -41.58 -9.21 1.42
C SER A 808 -42.80 -9.00 2.33
N GLY A 809 -42.70 -8.09 3.30
CA GLY A 809 -43.71 -7.91 4.35
C GLY A 809 -43.63 -8.96 5.46
N SER A 810 -42.58 -9.79 5.49
CA SER A 810 -42.37 -10.81 6.51
C SER A 810 -42.04 -10.18 7.87
N ALA A 811 -42.54 -10.76 8.96
CA ALA A 811 -42.23 -10.26 10.29
C ALA A 811 -40.74 -10.50 10.65
N GLN A 812 -40.10 -9.49 11.24
CA GLN A 812 -38.73 -9.60 11.73
C GLN A 812 -38.70 -10.46 13.01
N PRO A 813 -37.81 -11.47 13.15
CA PRO A 813 -37.72 -12.26 14.37
C PRO A 813 -36.99 -11.48 15.48
N GLU A 814 -37.48 -11.57 16.72
CA GLU A 814 -36.90 -10.86 17.88
C GLU A 814 -35.49 -11.35 18.26
N GLU A 815 -35.21 -12.65 18.10
CA GLU A 815 -33.88 -13.23 18.30
C GLU A 815 -33.34 -13.88 17.02
N VAL A 816 -32.39 -13.21 16.37
CA VAL A 816 -31.51 -13.77 15.33
C VAL A 816 -30.05 -13.58 15.76
N LEU A 817 -29.29 -14.67 15.76
CA LEU A 817 -27.85 -14.66 16.04
C LEU A 817 -27.09 -14.26 14.78
N TRP A 818 -26.57 -13.03 14.75
CA TRP A 818 -25.70 -12.54 13.68
C TRP A 818 -24.26 -13.01 13.91
N THR A 819 -23.83 -14.01 13.15
CA THR A 819 -22.53 -14.69 13.31
C THR A 819 -21.40 -13.99 12.57
N SER A 820 -20.16 -14.27 12.99
CA SER A 820 -18.92 -13.83 12.34
C SER A 820 -18.62 -14.54 11.00
N SER A 821 -19.07 -15.80 10.84
CA SER A 821 -18.89 -16.54 9.58
C SER A 821 -19.79 -16.02 8.47
N GLY A 822 -19.24 -15.87 7.26
CA GLY A 822 -19.96 -15.54 6.03
C GLY A 822 -20.69 -16.72 5.37
N ARG A 823 -20.43 -17.96 5.80
CA ARG A 823 -20.74 -19.18 5.01
C ARG A 823 -22.09 -19.84 5.34
N TYR A 824 -22.64 -19.62 6.53
CA TYR A 824 -23.73 -20.43 7.07
C TYR A 824 -24.90 -19.60 7.62
N ALA A 825 -26.11 -19.89 7.15
CA ALA A 825 -27.38 -19.41 7.71
C ALA A 825 -28.29 -20.59 8.05
N GLY A 826 -29.19 -20.45 9.03
CA GLY A 826 -30.18 -21.49 9.28
C GLY A 826 -30.92 -21.47 10.62
N LEU A 827 -31.53 -22.63 10.86
CA LEU A 827 -32.37 -22.96 12.01
C LEU A 827 -31.80 -24.20 12.71
N VAL A 828 -31.39 -24.05 13.97
CA VAL A 828 -31.07 -25.18 14.86
C VAL A 828 -32.20 -25.32 15.90
N ARG A 829 -32.83 -26.48 15.94
CA ARG A 829 -33.74 -26.91 16.99
C ARG A 829 -32.97 -27.80 17.96
N LEU A 830 -32.97 -27.47 19.25
CA LEU A 830 -32.42 -28.30 20.32
C LEU A 830 -33.56 -28.97 21.08
N THR A 831 -33.75 -30.27 20.87
CA THR A 831 -34.77 -31.07 21.57
C THR A 831 -34.12 -31.82 22.73
N PRO A 832 -34.49 -31.58 24.01
CA PRO A 832 -33.93 -32.30 25.14
C PRO A 832 -34.39 -33.77 25.18
N LEU A 833 -33.60 -34.61 25.84
CA LEU A 833 -34.00 -35.98 26.22
C LEU A 833 -35.09 -35.95 27.31
N ARG A 834 -35.75 -37.09 27.54
CA ARG A 834 -36.61 -37.26 28.72
C ARG A 834 -35.77 -37.50 29.97
N MET A 835 -36.28 -37.03 31.12
CA MET A 835 -35.69 -37.28 32.44
C MET A 835 -35.37 -38.77 32.66
N GLY A 836 -34.16 -39.07 33.11
CA GLY A 836 -33.71 -40.43 33.39
C GLY A 836 -33.24 -41.23 32.16
N VAL A 837 -33.15 -40.61 30.98
CA VAL A 837 -32.48 -41.21 29.81
C VAL A 837 -30.96 -41.05 29.91
N VAL A 838 -30.44 -39.98 30.51
CA VAL A 838 -29.00 -39.83 30.75
C VAL A 838 -28.65 -40.39 32.13
N ASP A 839 -27.87 -41.47 32.16
CA ASP A 839 -27.21 -41.90 33.40
C ASP A 839 -25.85 -41.18 33.54
N THR A 840 -25.38 -40.99 34.77
CA THR A 840 -24.11 -40.28 35.03
C THR A 840 -23.20 -41.12 35.92
N VAL A 841 -22.32 -41.87 35.27
CA VAL A 841 -21.44 -42.86 35.91
C VAL A 841 -20.15 -42.22 36.40
N ARG A 842 -19.72 -42.64 37.60
CA ARG A 842 -18.32 -42.58 38.03
C ARG A 842 -17.76 -44.00 37.96
N PRO A 843 -16.70 -44.29 37.19
CA PRO A 843 -16.04 -45.57 37.28
C PRO A 843 -15.55 -45.82 38.71
N ARG A 844 -15.67 -47.07 39.16
CA ARG A 844 -14.65 -47.61 40.05
C ARG A 844 -13.46 -47.96 39.16
N TYR A 845 -12.23 -47.74 39.66
CA TYR A 845 -11.04 -48.27 38.99
C TYR A 845 -11.23 -49.78 38.77
N GLY A 846 -11.04 -50.23 37.53
CA GLY A 846 -11.28 -51.62 37.16
C GLY A 846 -10.32 -52.56 37.88
N SER A 847 -10.85 -53.50 38.65
CA SER A 847 -10.18 -54.78 38.89
C SER A 847 -9.99 -55.47 37.53
N GLY A 848 -8.76 -55.88 37.22
CA GLY A 848 -8.44 -56.52 35.94
C GLY A 848 -9.17 -57.86 35.73
N PRO A 849 -9.22 -58.35 34.48
CA PRO A 849 -9.88 -59.61 34.16
C PRO A 849 -9.03 -60.80 34.63
N ASP A 850 -9.60 -61.62 35.51
CA ASP A 850 -9.08 -62.95 35.83
C ASP A 850 -10.25 -63.94 35.75
N ASP A 851 -10.63 -64.25 34.51
CA ASP A 851 -11.76 -65.10 34.19
C ASP A 851 -11.34 -66.57 34.28
N ARG A 852 -11.93 -67.32 35.23
CA ARG A 852 -11.81 -68.77 35.31
C ARG A 852 -13.19 -69.39 35.54
N PRO A 853 -13.81 -69.97 34.50
CA PRO A 853 -14.99 -70.79 34.69
C PRO A 853 -14.57 -72.16 35.23
N ASP A 854 -15.18 -72.59 36.34
CA ASP A 854 -15.16 -73.98 36.78
C ASP A 854 -16.49 -74.37 37.44
N ALA A 855 -16.83 -75.65 37.39
CA ALA A 855 -18.23 -76.08 37.36
C ALA A 855 -18.87 -76.48 38.71
N TYR A 856 -20.19 -76.63 38.67
CA TYR A 856 -21.09 -77.17 39.70
C TYR A 856 -20.51 -78.26 40.62
N ALA A 857 -20.65 -78.09 41.95
CA ALA A 857 -21.03 -79.18 42.86
C ALA A 857 -21.56 -78.68 44.22
N GLU A 858 -22.61 -79.37 44.69
CA GLU A 858 -23.03 -79.64 46.08
C GLU A 858 -22.86 -78.60 47.20
N SER A 859 -23.99 -78.15 47.75
CA SER A 859 -24.11 -77.73 49.15
C SER A 859 -23.85 -78.90 50.09
N PRO A 860 -23.31 -78.65 51.30
CA PRO A 860 -24.11 -79.02 52.48
C PRO A 860 -24.23 -77.91 53.53
N SER A 861 -25.36 -77.94 54.22
CA SER A 861 -25.67 -77.12 55.41
C SER A 861 -24.87 -77.52 56.65
N TYR A 862 -24.63 -76.58 57.57
CA TYR A 862 -25.06 -76.75 58.98
C TYR A 862 -25.13 -75.42 59.76
N ASP A 863 -25.92 -75.41 60.83
CA ASP A 863 -26.11 -74.31 61.77
C ASP A 863 -24.84 -73.84 62.51
N GLY A 864 -24.85 -72.58 62.96
CA GLY A 864 -23.77 -71.97 63.73
C GLY A 864 -24.18 -70.68 64.47
N THR A 865 -25.12 -70.75 65.40
CA THR A 865 -25.53 -69.60 66.24
C THR A 865 -24.43 -69.15 67.20
N GLY A 866 -24.12 -67.84 67.23
CA GLY A 866 -23.20 -67.24 68.20
C GLY A 866 -23.45 -65.73 68.40
N SER A 867 -23.53 -65.28 69.66
CA SER A 867 -23.94 -63.92 70.04
C SER A 867 -22.76 -62.97 70.36
N TYR A 868 -23.08 -61.67 70.31
CA TYR A 868 -22.44 -60.51 70.97
C TYR A 868 -21.92 -60.77 72.41
N PRO A 869 -21.07 -59.90 73.04
CA PRO A 869 -20.81 -58.48 72.72
C PRO A 869 -19.33 -58.01 72.74
N GLY A 870 -19.09 -56.71 72.50
CA GLY A 870 -17.76 -56.09 72.45
C GLY A 870 -17.36 -55.27 73.70
N ALA A 871 -16.25 -54.51 73.61
CA ALA A 871 -15.85 -53.48 74.59
C ALA A 871 -14.81 -52.49 74.01
N HIS A 872 -15.01 -51.18 74.23
CA HIS A 872 -13.92 -50.19 74.33
C HIS A 872 -13.47 -50.09 75.80
N PRO A 873 -12.20 -49.73 76.11
CA PRO A 873 -11.96 -48.41 76.70
C PRO A 873 -10.57 -47.74 76.48
N TYR A 874 -10.62 -46.41 76.30
CA TYR A 874 -9.77 -45.32 76.87
C TYR A 874 -8.22 -45.25 76.86
N ASP A 875 -7.76 -44.00 76.64
CA ASP A 875 -6.62 -43.25 77.20
C ASP A 875 -5.15 -43.69 76.99
N GLY A 876 -4.17 -42.76 76.92
CA GLY A 876 -4.29 -41.30 76.91
C GLY A 876 -2.99 -40.53 77.26
N THR A 877 -3.09 -39.19 77.30
CA THR A 877 -2.06 -38.18 77.74
C THR A 877 -0.82 -37.96 76.85
N GLY A 878 -0.23 -36.75 76.77
CA GLY A 878 -0.76 -35.42 77.14
C GLY A 878 0.26 -34.29 77.42
N SER A 879 -0.07 -33.05 76.98
CA SER A 879 0.54 -31.75 77.36
C SER A 879 2.04 -31.52 76.97
N TYR A 880 2.65 -30.32 76.98
CA TYR A 880 2.40 -28.95 77.52
C TYR A 880 3.18 -27.93 76.64
N ALA A 881 3.01 -26.59 76.63
CA ALA A 881 2.19 -25.58 77.35
C ALA A 881 2.09 -24.28 76.48
N ARG A 882 0.98 -23.51 76.46
CA ARG A 882 0.63 -22.30 77.28
C ARG A 882 1.53 -21.06 76.97
N THR A 883 1.09 -19.81 76.81
CA THR A 883 -0.12 -18.98 77.17
C THR A 883 -0.60 -18.15 75.94
N GLY A 884 -1.78 -17.51 75.81
CA GLY A 884 -2.84 -17.05 76.73
C GLY A 884 -2.93 -15.50 76.74
N SER A 885 -4.08 -14.80 76.76
CA SER A 885 -5.51 -15.21 76.82
C SER A 885 -6.50 -14.01 76.81
N TYR A 886 -7.78 -14.23 76.43
CA TYR A 886 -8.99 -13.37 76.68
C TYR A 886 -9.10 -12.01 75.93
N ASP A 887 -10.27 -11.42 75.59
CA ASP A 887 -11.72 -11.70 75.79
C ASP A 887 -12.49 -11.45 74.45
N ALA A 888 -13.58 -12.15 74.07
CA ALA A 888 -15.02 -11.91 74.38
C ALA A 888 -15.54 -10.48 74.06
N ALA A 889 -16.67 -10.23 73.36
CA ALA A 889 -17.77 -11.11 72.87
C ALA A 889 -18.53 -10.55 71.63
N ASP A 890 -19.45 -11.36 71.09
CA ASP A 890 -20.51 -11.09 70.07
C ASP A 890 -21.66 -10.18 70.65
N PRO A 891 -22.77 -9.80 69.95
CA PRO A 891 -23.19 -10.02 68.54
C PRO A 891 -23.97 -8.87 67.80
N TYR A 892 -24.35 -9.16 66.53
CA TYR A 892 -25.51 -8.66 65.73
C TYR A 892 -25.55 -7.32 64.94
N ASP A 893 -26.20 -7.45 63.77
CA ASP A 893 -27.05 -6.53 62.97
C ASP A 893 -26.54 -5.27 62.22
N ARG A 894 -26.26 -5.51 60.93
CA ARG A 894 -26.93 -4.89 59.75
C ARG A 894 -26.63 -3.39 59.38
N PRO A 895 -27.09 -2.90 58.19
CA PRO A 895 -26.26 -2.00 57.37
C PRO A 895 -26.81 -0.56 57.23
N ASN A 896 -26.06 0.32 56.53
CA ASN A 896 -26.61 1.08 55.40
C ASN A 896 -25.57 1.79 54.52
N SER A 897 -26.03 2.22 53.35
CA SER A 897 -25.36 3.06 52.34
C SER A 897 -25.16 4.52 52.77
N TYR A 898 -24.24 5.25 52.12
CA TYR A 898 -24.46 6.67 51.79
C TYR A 898 -23.77 7.13 50.49
N ASP A 899 -24.56 7.71 49.59
CA ASP A 899 -24.13 8.80 48.70
C ASP A 899 -23.87 10.08 49.53
N ARG A 900 -22.96 10.96 49.07
CA ARG A 900 -23.29 12.36 48.68
C ARG A 900 -22.10 13.12 48.07
N THR A 901 -22.44 14.13 47.28
CA THR A 901 -21.61 15.00 46.44
C THR A 901 -21.08 16.30 47.09
N ALA A 902 -20.01 16.83 46.47
CA ALA A 902 -19.76 18.25 46.14
C ALA A 902 -19.10 19.22 47.16
N ASP A 903 -18.58 20.31 46.55
CA ASP A 903 -18.02 21.57 47.09
C ASP A 903 -16.68 21.48 47.88
N ARG A 904 -15.69 22.37 47.68
CA ARG A 904 -15.58 23.53 46.74
C ARG A 904 -14.12 24.05 46.60
N ASP A 905 -13.96 25.07 45.74
CA ASP A 905 -12.93 26.12 45.71
C ASP A 905 -11.48 25.78 45.28
N ASP A 906 -10.70 26.70 44.69
CA ASP A 906 -11.02 27.78 43.73
C ASP A 906 -9.68 28.31 43.13
N HIS A 907 -9.61 28.64 41.84
CA HIS A 907 -8.64 29.59 41.24
C HIS A 907 -8.83 29.70 39.72
N ALA A 908 -8.89 30.93 39.22
CA ALA A 908 -8.86 31.30 37.81
C ALA A 908 -7.69 32.27 37.54
N ASP A 909 -7.24 32.38 36.28
CA ASP A 909 -7.02 33.67 35.61
C ASP A 909 -7.05 33.46 34.05
N PRO A 910 -6.72 34.39 33.13
CA PRO A 910 -7.74 34.88 32.20
C PRO A 910 -7.33 34.77 30.71
N TYR A 911 -7.91 35.64 29.86
CA TYR A 911 -7.69 35.80 28.41
C TYR A 911 -8.41 34.83 27.46
N GLY A 912 -9.75 34.91 27.45
CA GLY A 912 -10.57 34.55 26.28
C GLY A 912 -11.14 35.81 25.60
N PRO A 913 -10.91 36.04 24.29
CA PRO A 913 -11.68 37.00 23.48
C PRO A 913 -13.10 36.48 23.20
N PRO A 914 -14.08 37.35 22.87
CA PRO A 914 -15.50 36.99 22.96
C PRO A 914 -16.11 36.43 21.67
N ASP A 915 -17.05 35.49 21.84
CA ASP A 915 -18.09 35.20 20.86
C ASP A 915 -19.07 36.37 20.68
N THR A 916 -19.69 36.45 19.50
CA THR A 916 -20.80 37.39 19.23
C THR A 916 -22.02 36.67 18.67
N ASP A 917 -23.08 36.54 19.47
CA ASP A 917 -24.41 36.16 19.01
C ASP A 917 -24.91 37.07 17.87
N ARG A 918 -25.53 36.49 16.83
CA ARG A 918 -27.01 36.48 16.74
C ARG A 918 -27.58 35.85 15.45
N ARG A 919 -28.58 34.99 15.66
CA ARG A 919 -29.88 34.85 14.96
C ARG A 919 -29.94 34.87 13.42
N GLY A 920 -30.50 33.79 12.87
CA GLY A 920 -31.28 33.79 11.63
C GLY A 920 -32.28 32.64 11.65
N ASP A 921 -33.57 32.94 11.53
CA ASP A 921 -34.65 31.94 11.52
C ASP A 921 -34.89 31.36 10.11
N GLY A 922 -35.42 30.13 10.04
CA GLY A 922 -36.56 29.85 9.14
C GLY A 922 -36.34 29.06 7.84
N ASP A 923 -37.12 27.98 7.75
CA ASP A 923 -37.79 27.43 6.55
C ASP A 923 -37.00 26.88 5.31
N ARG A 924 -37.27 25.59 5.06
CA ARG A 924 -37.58 24.94 3.76
C ARG A 924 -36.55 25.04 2.61
N TRP A 925 -36.04 23.89 2.17
CA TRP A 925 -36.82 22.95 1.33
C TRP A 925 -36.37 21.50 1.55
#